data_AF-A0A965RJS3-F1
#
_entry.id   AF-A0A965RJS3-F1
#
_cell.length_a   1.000
_cell.length_b   1.000
_cell.length_c   1.000
_cell.angle_alpha   90.00
_cell.angle_beta   90.00
_cell.angle_gamma   90.00
#
_symmetry.space_group_name_H-M   'P 1'
#
loop_
_entity.id
_entity.type
_entity.pdbx_description
1 polymer ?
#
loop_
_entity_poly.entity_id
_entity_poly.type
_entity_poly.pdbx_seq_one_letter_code
_entity_poly.pdbx_strand_id
1 'polypeptide(L)'
;MFLPEHALHLGLMATAVFLASALITRFLVWWLPKLSRLDTPNDRSLHTAPVPRGGGWAIIVPFILVFFLWRDFIPAWQELILATTVLVFISWLDDRAHVPAHWRLFIHVLASALVVLTAPPEWQVFSWLDPLLERALLTVVLVWYMNLTNFMDGIDGLTATQMMAISLGILLSTLIISLAPTSVIMSVALFAAAGGFLLFNWHKAKIFMGDVGSVPLGFLAGYALLTLAWQGYGAVALLLPAYSVADATITLLKRLFGGKKIWQAHREHFYQQATLAWQRHDKTVIAIACVMRRCFCWHCSALWCRPWWRWPAYCLWAVFYIFSIVPEKNTMRLNLSFLKSLLAVSHDLIVTALALVLAYLVRYLDQPQPLPIMAMVQHGAILLATATVVYPLSGLYRGVWAYASVNDLAAIIRSTFITLLCFTAISFLATRMEFLPRSVPFITWFVLIALMGGGRMFYRLLRDGRLNLKWQKAGAGRTPVMLFGAGDEAEMFIRWLGHHPHAAYDVVGVIAENEKRVGRTIHDVRILGQLDDLENIVMLLRKQNRAPTRLIITKAAHQLGEHFTSLLAEQSTKLGLQLSYIPNLLQLNNSIDQPQLQERSLQLSDLLSRPEIRLEKENIASMLQGKCVLITGAGGSIGSELARQIESFKPSRLVLLDHSEFALYNIHTELADRPSGTILHPIIADVRQLSRLQQVFAEFQPTIVFHAAAIKHVPLAETNMAEAVRTNVLGSRHVFDLCALNKTSICVLISTDKAVEPLSVMGATKHVAERLAQDFDLKNPHTRFVAVRFGNVLGSTGSVVPRFQAQIAAGGPVTVTHADMTRFFMTVPEAVSLVLQASHYGLTQATHGRVLALDMGTPVKIADLARHMIRLSGKQPDVDIAIHYTGLRAGEKMHEALHGADETLHTAKISGLYEIQAPVRALSPLLLERLLALTEDITASADDLRQLLFQLTK
;
A
#
# COMPACT_ATOMS: atom_id res chain seq x y z
N MET A 1 10.69 -48.62 -41.53
CA MET A 1 11.27 -49.80 -40.85
C MET A 1 12.80 -49.69 -40.95
N PHE A 2 13.43 -48.96 -40.01
CA PHE A 2 14.88 -48.65 -40.02
C PHE A 2 15.66 -49.45 -38.94
N LEU A 3 14.95 -50.14 -38.04
CA LEU A 3 15.48 -50.55 -36.73
C LEU A 3 16.17 -51.92 -36.66
N PRO A 4 15.74 -53.02 -37.34
CA PRO A 4 16.32 -54.33 -37.06
C PRO A 4 17.78 -54.49 -37.54
N GLU A 5 18.09 -54.05 -38.76
CA GLU A 5 19.40 -54.29 -39.39
C GLU A 5 20.49 -53.29 -38.92
N HIS A 6 20.09 -52.09 -38.49
CA HIS A 6 21.01 -51.05 -38.03
C HIS A 6 21.08 -50.87 -36.50
N ALA A 7 20.30 -51.64 -35.73
CA ALA A 7 20.29 -51.58 -34.27
C ALA A 7 21.68 -51.79 -33.64
N LEU A 8 22.44 -52.78 -34.13
CA LEU A 8 23.80 -53.05 -33.66
C LEU A 8 24.75 -51.87 -33.95
N HIS A 9 24.67 -51.31 -35.17
CA HIS A 9 25.49 -50.16 -35.58
C HIS A 9 25.16 -48.89 -34.78
N LEU A 10 23.88 -48.64 -34.51
CA LEU A 10 23.44 -47.54 -33.64
C LEU A 10 23.92 -47.73 -32.19
N GLY A 11 23.87 -48.95 -31.66
CA GLY A 11 24.38 -49.28 -30.33
C GLY A 11 25.90 -49.09 -30.21
N LEU A 12 26.65 -49.52 -31.23
CA LEU A 12 28.10 -49.28 -31.30
C LEU A 12 28.44 -47.79 -31.41
N MET A 13 27.71 -47.05 -32.24
CA MET A 13 27.86 -45.59 -32.35
C MET A 13 27.58 -44.92 -31.00
N ALA A 14 26.47 -45.26 -30.33
CA ALA A 14 26.12 -44.70 -29.02
C ALA A 14 27.24 -44.94 -28.00
N THR A 15 27.76 -46.17 -27.95
CA THR A 15 28.84 -46.54 -27.04
C THR A 15 30.12 -45.76 -27.35
N ALA A 16 30.50 -45.67 -28.63
CA ALA A 16 31.68 -44.93 -29.06
C ALA A 16 31.58 -43.43 -28.75
N VAL A 17 30.44 -42.80 -29.04
CA VAL A 17 30.18 -41.38 -28.77
C VAL A 17 30.18 -41.10 -27.26
N PHE A 18 29.56 -41.98 -26.46
CA PHE A 18 29.56 -41.86 -25.00
C PHE A 18 30.98 -41.95 -24.42
N LEU A 19 31.75 -42.95 -24.83
CA LEU A 19 33.14 -43.14 -24.37
C LEU A 19 34.04 -41.98 -24.84
N ALA A 20 33.92 -41.54 -26.09
CA ALA A 20 34.68 -40.41 -26.60
C ALA A 20 34.35 -39.13 -25.82
N SER A 21 33.07 -38.84 -25.58
CA SER A 21 32.65 -37.70 -24.76
C SER A 21 33.21 -37.78 -23.34
N ALA A 22 33.10 -38.94 -22.67
CA ALA A 22 33.63 -39.13 -21.32
C ALA A 22 35.17 -38.98 -21.25
N LEU A 23 35.91 -39.56 -22.21
CA LEU A 23 37.36 -39.50 -22.27
C LEU A 23 37.87 -38.08 -22.57
N ILE A 24 37.26 -37.38 -23.53
CA ILE A 24 37.60 -35.98 -23.84
C ILE A 24 37.26 -35.10 -22.64
N THR A 25 36.11 -35.31 -21.99
CA THR A 25 35.74 -34.56 -20.77
C THR A 25 36.77 -34.78 -19.67
N ARG A 26 37.21 -36.02 -19.44
CA ARG A 26 38.24 -36.35 -18.46
C ARG A 26 39.56 -35.64 -18.76
N PHE A 27 39.98 -35.60 -20.03
CA PHE A 27 41.16 -34.86 -20.46
C PHE A 27 41.02 -33.35 -20.24
N LEU A 28 39.88 -32.77 -20.61
CA LEU A 28 39.60 -31.33 -20.45
C LEU A 28 39.58 -30.90 -18.99
N VAL A 29 39.01 -31.70 -18.08
CA VAL A 29 39.04 -31.46 -16.62
C VAL A 29 40.48 -31.34 -16.10
N TRP A 30 41.42 -32.09 -16.67
CA TRP A 30 42.84 -32.03 -16.30
C TRP A 30 43.60 -30.89 -17.00
N TRP A 31 43.26 -30.58 -18.25
CA TRP A 31 44.03 -29.67 -19.11
C TRP A 31 43.62 -28.20 -18.96
N LEU A 32 42.32 -27.89 -18.91
CA LEU A 32 41.79 -26.52 -18.88
C LEU A 32 42.26 -25.68 -17.67
N PRO A 33 42.39 -26.23 -16.44
CA PRO A 33 42.97 -25.49 -15.32
C PRO A 33 44.38 -24.96 -15.60
N LYS A 34 45.20 -25.69 -16.37
CA LYS A 34 46.58 -25.30 -16.71
C LYS A 34 46.65 -24.10 -17.65
N LEU A 35 45.55 -23.76 -18.29
CA LEU A 35 45.40 -22.59 -19.17
C LEU A 35 44.72 -21.42 -18.45
N SER A 36 44.58 -21.47 -17.12
CA SER A 36 43.85 -20.50 -16.29
C SER A 36 42.41 -20.26 -16.73
N ARG A 37 41.75 -21.27 -17.31
CA ARG A 37 40.36 -21.17 -17.79
C ARG A 37 39.36 -21.64 -16.74
N LEU A 38 39.25 -20.86 -15.67
CA LEU A 38 38.31 -21.12 -14.57
C LEU A 38 37.20 -20.07 -14.57
N ASP A 39 35.95 -20.53 -14.44
CA ASP A 39 34.81 -19.67 -14.18
C ASP A 39 34.74 -19.36 -12.68
N THR A 40 35.14 -18.14 -12.30
CA THR A 40 35.21 -17.72 -10.90
C THR A 40 33.82 -17.30 -10.39
N PRO A 41 33.41 -17.75 -9.19
CA PRO A 41 32.13 -17.35 -8.60
C PRO A 41 32.01 -15.82 -8.49
N ASN A 42 30.90 -15.28 -8.98
CA ASN A 42 30.52 -13.87 -8.79
C ASN A 42 29.15 -13.79 -8.08
N ASP A 43 28.67 -12.57 -7.79
CA ASP A 43 27.36 -12.33 -7.15
C ASP A 43 26.17 -12.94 -7.91
N ARG A 44 26.39 -13.41 -9.14
CA ARG A 44 25.42 -13.99 -10.08
C ARG A 44 25.64 -15.50 -10.33
N SER A 45 26.75 -16.09 -9.89
CA SER A 45 27.07 -17.53 -9.99
C SER A 45 26.37 -18.38 -8.93
N LEU A 46 25.81 -19.54 -9.31
CA LEU A 46 25.21 -20.48 -8.35
C LEU A 46 26.22 -21.48 -7.77
N HIS A 47 27.42 -21.56 -8.36
CA HIS A 47 28.54 -22.36 -7.85
C HIS A 47 29.40 -21.58 -6.84
N THR A 48 30.02 -22.31 -5.92
CA THR A 48 30.79 -21.73 -4.80
C THR A 48 32.31 -21.85 -4.94
N ALA A 49 32.80 -22.60 -5.93
CA ALA A 49 34.23 -22.84 -6.15
C ALA A 49 34.57 -22.66 -7.64
N PRO A 50 35.76 -22.18 -8.03
CA PRO A 50 36.13 -22.04 -9.44
C PRO A 50 36.08 -23.39 -10.18
N VAL A 51 35.36 -23.44 -11.31
CA VAL A 51 35.19 -24.64 -12.14
C VAL A 51 35.69 -24.37 -13.56
N PRO A 52 36.41 -25.30 -14.22
CA PRO A 52 36.82 -25.14 -15.61
C PRO A 52 35.63 -24.95 -16.56
N ARG A 53 35.74 -24.02 -17.52
CA ARG A 53 34.72 -23.76 -18.56
C ARG A 53 35.25 -24.17 -19.95
N GLY A 54 34.36 -24.70 -20.79
CA GLY A 54 34.69 -25.18 -22.14
C GLY A 54 34.53 -26.70 -22.32
N GLY A 55 33.77 -27.35 -21.45
CA GLY A 55 33.41 -28.76 -21.56
C GLY A 55 32.61 -29.11 -22.81
N GLY A 56 32.01 -28.12 -23.49
CA GLY A 56 31.28 -28.29 -24.74
C GLY A 56 32.05 -29.01 -25.85
N TRP A 57 33.38 -28.84 -25.91
CA TRP A 57 34.23 -29.55 -26.87
C TRP A 57 34.10 -31.08 -26.77
N ALA A 58 33.90 -31.61 -25.57
CA ALA A 58 33.71 -33.04 -25.37
C ALA A 58 32.40 -33.58 -25.94
N ILE A 59 31.39 -32.72 -26.12
CA ILE A 59 30.10 -33.10 -26.69
C ILE A 59 30.13 -32.94 -28.21
N ILE A 60 30.62 -31.81 -28.70
CA ILE A 60 30.50 -31.47 -30.14
C ILE A 60 31.50 -32.23 -31.01
N VAL A 61 32.73 -32.49 -30.54
CA VAL A 61 33.75 -33.19 -31.36
C VAL A 61 33.31 -34.62 -31.72
N PRO A 62 32.84 -35.46 -30.78
CA PRO A 62 32.27 -36.76 -31.14
C PRO A 62 31.03 -36.66 -32.03
N PHE A 63 30.23 -35.60 -31.87
CA PHE A 63 29.01 -35.41 -32.65
C PHE A 63 29.30 -35.07 -34.12
N ILE A 64 30.33 -34.26 -34.41
CA ILE A 64 30.75 -33.96 -35.79
C ILE A 64 31.17 -35.24 -36.53
N LEU A 65 31.83 -36.19 -35.85
CA LEU A 65 32.20 -37.48 -36.44
C LEU A 65 30.98 -38.32 -36.85
N VAL A 66 29.85 -38.18 -36.16
CA VAL A 66 28.60 -38.85 -36.53
C VAL A 66 28.10 -38.39 -37.90
N PHE A 67 28.21 -37.09 -38.21
CA PHE A 67 27.83 -36.56 -39.52
C PHE A 67 28.64 -37.18 -40.66
N PHE A 68 29.94 -37.41 -40.46
CA PHE A 68 30.78 -38.06 -41.46
C PHE A 68 30.47 -39.56 -41.62
N LEU A 69 30.26 -40.27 -40.51
CA LEU A 69 30.03 -41.72 -40.52
C LEU A 69 28.64 -42.11 -41.03
N TRP A 70 27.65 -41.24 -40.85
CA TRP A 70 26.25 -41.49 -41.22
C TRP A 70 25.73 -40.53 -42.29
N ARG A 71 26.63 -39.95 -43.08
CA ARG A 71 26.33 -38.93 -44.11
C ARG A 71 25.23 -39.36 -45.09
N ASP A 72 25.15 -40.65 -45.41
CA ASP A 72 24.18 -41.20 -46.37
C ASP A 72 22.74 -41.17 -45.81
N PHE A 73 22.58 -41.04 -44.49
CA PHE A 73 21.30 -41.01 -43.79
C PHE A 73 20.95 -39.61 -43.23
N ILE A 74 21.82 -38.62 -43.44
CA ILE A 74 21.66 -37.25 -42.92
C ILE A 74 21.65 -36.28 -44.10
N PRO A 75 20.47 -35.82 -44.55
CA PRO A 75 20.38 -34.77 -45.55
C PRO A 75 21.06 -33.49 -45.06
N ALA A 76 21.70 -32.77 -45.97
CA ALA A 76 22.42 -31.52 -45.69
C ALA A 76 23.51 -31.65 -44.60
N TRP A 77 24.20 -32.80 -44.53
CA TRP A 77 25.24 -33.06 -43.53
C TRP A 77 26.43 -32.06 -43.62
N GLN A 78 26.72 -31.52 -44.80
CA GLN A 78 27.80 -30.54 -45.00
C GLN A 78 27.45 -29.19 -44.37
N GLU A 79 26.22 -28.74 -44.60
CA GLU A 79 25.65 -27.51 -44.05
C GLU A 79 25.54 -27.61 -42.53
N LEU A 80 25.14 -28.76 -42.00
CA LEU A 80 25.08 -29.03 -40.57
C LEU A 80 26.46 -28.97 -39.91
N ILE A 81 27.49 -29.56 -40.53
CA ILE A 81 28.87 -29.45 -40.05
C ILE A 81 29.31 -27.99 -40.07
N LEU A 82 29.14 -27.28 -41.20
CA LEU A 82 29.56 -25.89 -41.34
C LEU A 82 28.88 -24.99 -40.31
N ALA A 83 27.56 -25.07 -40.17
CA ALA A 83 26.79 -24.31 -39.20
C ALA A 83 27.25 -24.62 -37.76
N THR A 84 27.42 -25.89 -37.42
CA THR A 84 27.89 -26.31 -36.08
C THR A 84 29.30 -25.79 -35.80
N THR A 85 30.22 -25.89 -36.75
CA THR A 85 31.61 -25.40 -36.60
C THR A 85 31.67 -23.89 -36.43
N VAL A 86 30.89 -23.13 -37.22
CA VAL A 86 30.80 -21.67 -37.08
C VAL A 86 30.24 -21.27 -35.72
N LEU A 87 29.20 -21.96 -35.23
CA LEU A 87 28.62 -21.73 -33.90
C LEU A 87 29.61 -22.05 -32.77
N VAL A 88 30.34 -23.16 -32.87
CA VAL A 88 31.41 -23.50 -31.90
C VAL A 88 32.49 -22.42 -31.89
N PHE A 89 32.91 -21.95 -33.07
CA PHE A 89 33.97 -20.96 -33.19
C PHE A 89 33.56 -19.60 -32.59
N ILE A 90 32.37 -19.08 -32.90
CA ILE A 90 31.91 -17.80 -32.34
C ILE A 90 31.71 -17.89 -30.83
N SER A 91 31.15 -19.00 -30.34
CA SER A 91 30.99 -19.22 -28.90
C SER A 91 32.34 -19.34 -28.18
N TRP A 92 33.34 -19.93 -28.83
CA TRP A 92 34.70 -20.01 -28.29
C TRP A 92 35.42 -18.67 -28.26
N LEU A 93 35.17 -17.83 -29.27
CA LEU A 93 35.65 -16.44 -29.27
C LEU A 93 34.99 -15.64 -28.15
N ASP A 94 33.67 -15.79 -27.94
CA ASP A 94 32.93 -15.11 -26.87
C ASP A 94 33.40 -15.52 -25.48
N ASP A 95 33.67 -16.81 -25.27
CA ASP A 95 34.28 -17.34 -24.04
C ASP A 95 35.71 -16.77 -23.79
N ARG A 96 36.38 -16.18 -24.80
CA ARG A 96 37.76 -15.64 -24.70
C ARG A 96 37.85 -14.12 -24.66
N ALA A 97 37.13 -13.45 -25.55
CA ALA A 97 37.21 -12.01 -25.78
C ALA A 97 35.79 -11.53 -26.10
N HIS A 98 35.03 -11.27 -25.03
CA HIS A 98 33.63 -10.86 -25.02
C HIS A 98 33.12 -10.29 -26.34
N VAL A 99 32.27 -11.04 -27.04
CA VAL A 99 31.75 -10.67 -28.37
C VAL A 99 30.44 -9.90 -28.19
N PRO A 100 30.25 -8.75 -28.86
CA PRO A 100 28.99 -8.01 -28.79
C PRO A 100 27.80 -8.87 -29.22
N ALA A 101 26.70 -8.81 -28.45
CA ALA A 101 25.53 -9.67 -28.63
C ALA A 101 24.90 -9.62 -30.03
N HIS A 102 24.99 -8.49 -30.74
CA HIS A 102 24.47 -8.34 -32.10
C HIS A 102 25.26 -9.16 -33.13
N TRP A 103 26.59 -9.26 -32.99
CA TRP A 103 27.42 -10.09 -33.87
C TRP A 103 27.17 -11.58 -33.64
N ARG A 104 27.03 -11.98 -32.38
CA ARG A 104 26.66 -13.34 -32.01
C ARG A 104 25.29 -13.73 -32.57
N LEU A 105 24.29 -12.86 -32.39
CA LEU A 105 22.94 -13.07 -32.94
C LEU A 105 22.94 -13.14 -34.47
N PHE A 106 23.71 -12.29 -35.14
CA PHE A 106 23.85 -12.31 -36.59
C PHE A 106 24.40 -13.65 -37.09
N ILE A 107 25.44 -14.18 -36.45
CA ILE A 107 26.01 -15.49 -36.79
C ILE A 107 25.02 -16.63 -36.49
N HIS A 108 24.27 -16.55 -35.40
CA HIS A 108 23.22 -17.53 -35.07
C HIS A 108 22.14 -17.58 -36.16
N VAL A 109 21.70 -16.41 -36.64
CA VAL A 109 20.74 -16.29 -37.75
C VAL A 109 21.31 -16.88 -39.03
N LEU A 110 22.56 -16.56 -39.38
CA LEU A 110 23.19 -17.07 -40.60
C LEU A 110 23.33 -18.60 -40.58
N ALA A 111 23.80 -19.17 -39.46
CA ALA A 111 23.96 -20.61 -39.29
C ALA A 111 22.61 -21.36 -39.34
N SER A 112 21.57 -20.77 -38.74
CA SER A 112 20.21 -21.35 -38.77
C SER A 112 19.56 -21.22 -40.14
N ALA A 113 19.71 -20.06 -40.79
CA ALA A 113 19.19 -19.82 -42.12
C ALA A 113 19.83 -20.76 -43.14
N LEU A 114 21.14 -21.00 -43.04
CA LEU A 114 21.86 -21.93 -43.91
C LEU A 114 21.17 -23.31 -43.93
N VAL A 115 20.88 -23.89 -42.76
CA VAL A 115 20.31 -25.24 -42.67
C VAL A 115 18.81 -25.29 -42.99
N VAL A 116 18.05 -24.25 -42.63
CA VAL A 116 16.60 -24.20 -42.91
C VAL A 116 16.32 -23.88 -44.38
N LEU A 117 17.12 -23.03 -45.01
CA LEU A 117 16.96 -22.65 -46.42
C LEU A 117 17.49 -23.71 -47.39
N THR A 118 18.41 -24.58 -46.98
CA THR A 118 18.88 -25.71 -47.82
C THR A 118 18.07 -26.98 -47.61
N ALA A 119 17.12 -26.98 -46.67
CA ALA A 119 16.20 -28.10 -46.49
C ALA A 119 15.40 -28.38 -47.78
N PRO A 120 15.07 -29.66 -48.06
CA PRO A 120 14.28 -30.03 -49.22
C PRO A 120 12.95 -29.26 -49.32
N PRO A 121 12.50 -28.84 -50.52
CA PRO A 121 11.26 -28.09 -50.71
C PRO A 121 10.00 -28.79 -50.15
N GLU A 122 9.99 -30.12 -50.19
CA GLU A 122 8.92 -30.98 -49.67
C GLU A 122 8.84 -31.01 -48.13
N TRP A 123 9.86 -30.51 -47.42
CA TRP A 123 9.89 -30.48 -45.96
C TRP A 123 9.23 -29.20 -45.45
N GLN A 124 7.91 -29.26 -45.31
CA GLN A 124 7.08 -28.21 -44.73
C GLN A 124 6.34 -28.71 -43.50
N VAL A 125 6.36 -27.90 -42.44
CA VAL A 125 5.56 -28.10 -41.23
C VAL A 125 4.14 -27.57 -41.47
N PHE A 126 4.02 -26.43 -42.15
CA PHE A 126 2.76 -25.74 -42.40
C PHE A 126 2.47 -25.66 -43.90
N SER A 127 1.82 -26.69 -44.44
CA SER A 127 1.48 -26.79 -45.87
C SER A 127 0.59 -25.65 -46.42
N TRP A 128 0.01 -24.83 -45.56
CA TRP A 128 -0.81 -23.67 -45.90
C TRP A 128 -0.04 -22.33 -45.91
N LEU A 129 1.23 -22.33 -45.48
CA LEU A 129 2.06 -21.15 -45.40
C LEU A 129 2.98 -21.04 -46.62
N ASP A 130 3.29 -19.82 -47.06
CA ASP A 130 4.29 -19.62 -48.12
C ASP A 130 5.64 -20.24 -47.70
N PRO A 131 6.30 -21.03 -48.58
CA PRO A 131 7.51 -21.77 -48.21
C PRO A 131 8.67 -20.87 -47.75
N LEU A 132 8.81 -19.68 -48.34
CA LEU A 132 9.88 -18.75 -47.98
C LEU A 132 9.59 -18.12 -46.62
N LEU A 133 8.33 -17.73 -46.37
CA LEU A 133 7.89 -17.21 -45.09
C LEU A 133 8.02 -18.27 -43.98
N GLU A 134 7.65 -19.52 -44.25
CA GLU A 134 7.83 -20.63 -43.32
C GLU A 134 9.31 -20.81 -42.95
N ARG A 135 10.21 -20.84 -43.94
CA ARG A 135 11.65 -20.98 -43.70
C ARG A 135 12.21 -19.82 -42.88
N ALA A 136 11.74 -18.59 -43.11
CA ALA A 136 12.11 -17.45 -42.29
C ALA A 136 11.65 -17.60 -40.83
N LEU A 137 10.42 -18.07 -40.61
CA LEU A 137 9.90 -18.33 -39.26
C LEU A 137 10.64 -19.47 -38.56
N LEU A 138 10.90 -20.58 -39.25
CA LEU A 138 11.62 -21.72 -38.69
C LEU A 138 13.08 -21.37 -38.35
N THR A 139 13.70 -20.47 -39.13
CA THR A 139 15.01 -19.89 -38.80
C THR A 139 14.95 -19.14 -37.48
N VAL A 140 13.94 -18.29 -37.27
CA VAL A 140 13.74 -17.57 -36.01
C VAL A 140 13.50 -18.53 -34.85
N VAL A 141 12.70 -19.59 -35.05
CA VAL A 141 12.45 -20.62 -34.03
C VAL A 141 13.74 -21.33 -33.63
N LEU A 142 14.60 -21.66 -34.59
CA LEU A 142 15.86 -22.34 -34.32
C LEU A 142 16.87 -21.44 -33.59
N VAL A 143 16.98 -20.17 -34.01
CA VAL A 143 17.78 -19.14 -33.31
C VAL A 143 17.27 -18.93 -31.90
N TRP A 144 15.96 -18.90 -31.72
CA TRP A 144 15.36 -18.76 -30.41
C TRP A 144 15.71 -19.97 -29.53
N TYR A 145 15.50 -21.19 -30.02
CA TYR A 145 15.76 -22.41 -29.28
C TYR A 145 17.23 -22.60 -28.87
N MET A 146 18.19 -22.24 -29.72
CA MET A 146 19.62 -22.30 -29.32
C MET A 146 19.94 -21.32 -28.19
N ASN A 147 19.38 -20.10 -28.23
CA ASN A 147 19.61 -19.09 -27.19
C ASN A 147 18.89 -19.47 -25.89
N LEU A 148 17.72 -20.07 -25.99
CA LEU A 148 17.02 -20.67 -24.84
C LEU A 148 17.89 -21.71 -24.16
N THR A 149 18.48 -22.62 -24.93
CA THR A 149 19.39 -23.65 -24.41
C THR A 149 20.59 -23.03 -23.70
N ASN A 150 21.17 -21.96 -24.26
CA ASN A 150 22.26 -21.24 -23.60
C ASN A 150 21.85 -20.67 -22.23
N PHE A 151 20.63 -20.13 -22.10
CA PHE A 151 20.13 -19.64 -20.81
C PHE A 151 19.89 -20.73 -19.76
N MET A 152 19.68 -21.98 -20.20
CA MET A 152 19.49 -23.13 -19.29
C MET A 152 20.80 -23.71 -18.76
N ASP A 153 21.97 -23.35 -19.34
CA ASP A 153 23.30 -23.77 -18.88
C ASP A 153 23.80 -22.98 -17.66
N GLY A 154 22.92 -22.81 -16.66
CA GLY A 154 23.21 -22.03 -15.45
C GLY A 154 23.33 -22.83 -14.15
N ILE A 155 23.07 -24.14 -14.15
CA ILE A 155 23.31 -25.05 -13.01
C ILE A 155 23.89 -26.40 -13.47
N ASP A 156 24.65 -27.04 -12.58
CA ASP A 156 25.24 -28.38 -12.75
C ASP A 156 24.24 -29.39 -13.32
N GLY A 157 24.56 -29.98 -14.48
CA GLY A 157 23.84 -31.12 -15.03
C GLY A 157 22.50 -30.83 -15.71
N LEU A 158 21.98 -29.60 -15.68
CA LEU A 158 20.63 -29.31 -16.20
C LEU A 158 20.55 -29.47 -17.72
N THR A 159 21.36 -28.73 -18.48
CA THR A 159 21.33 -28.74 -19.95
C THR A 159 21.56 -30.14 -20.50
N ALA A 160 22.57 -30.86 -20.00
CA ALA A 160 22.86 -32.22 -20.42
C ALA A 160 21.70 -33.19 -20.10
N THR A 161 21.07 -33.08 -18.93
CA THR A 161 19.88 -33.87 -18.57
C THR A 161 18.69 -33.56 -19.49
N GLN A 162 18.48 -32.28 -19.83
CA GLN A 162 17.43 -31.87 -20.78
C GLN A 162 17.65 -32.45 -22.17
N MET A 163 18.89 -32.43 -22.69
CA MET A 163 19.21 -33.01 -23.99
C MET A 163 19.04 -34.52 -24.02
N MET A 164 19.42 -35.21 -22.94
CA MET A 164 19.15 -36.64 -22.80
C MET A 164 17.64 -36.91 -22.77
N ALA A 165 16.85 -36.12 -22.03
CA ALA A 165 15.40 -36.30 -21.95
C ALA A 165 14.71 -36.06 -23.30
N ILE A 166 15.09 -35.01 -24.03
CA ILE A 166 14.56 -34.72 -25.38
C ILE A 166 14.93 -35.84 -26.33
N SER A 167 16.20 -36.25 -26.36
CA SER A 167 16.69 -37.31 -27.24
C SER A 167 16.00 -38.65 -26.95
N LEU A 168 15.86 -39.02 -25.68
CA LEU A 168 15.14 -40.21 -25.28
C LEU A 168 13.67 -40.15 -25.69
N GLY A 169 13.04 -38.98 -25.59
CA GLY A 169 11.67 -38.77 -26.05
C GLY A 169 11.50 -38.98 -27.56
N ILE A 170 12.43 -38.46 -28.37
CA ILE A 170 12.43 -38.72 -29.82
C ILE A 170 12.63 -40.21 -30.09
N LEU A 171 13.59 -40.86 -29.42
CA LEU A 171 13.88 -42.28 -29.60
C LEU A 171 12.70 -43.17 -29.21
N LEU A 172 12.07 -42.93 -28.06
CA LEU A 172 10.91 -43.71 -27.63
C LEU A 172 9.68 -43.47 -28.52
N SER A 173 9.61 -42.33 -29.22
CA SER A 173 8.57 -42.11 -30.23
C SER A 173 8.68 -43.10 -31.40
N THR A 174 9.87 -43.66 -31.68
CA THR A 174 10.02 -44.72 -32.70
C THR A 174 9.20 -45.98 -32.42
N LEU A 175 8.78 -46.20 -31.16
CA LEU A 175 7.91 -47.32 -30.77
C LEU A 175 6.48 -47.16 -31.28
N ILE A 176 6.07 -45.93 -31.61
CA ILE A 176 4.70 -45.56 -31.97
C ILE A 176 4.63 -45.05 -33.41
N ILE A 177 5.68 -44.38 -33.88
CA ILE A 177 5.73 -43.72 -35.19
C ILE A 177 6.99 -44.09 -35.96
N SER A 178 6.88 -44.21 -37.29
CA SER A 178 8.04 -44.42 -38.16
C SER A 178 8.78 -43.10 -38.36
N LEU A 179 9.92 -42.93 -37.68
CA LEU A 179 10.78 -41.76 -37.81
C LEU A 179 11.79 -41.92 -38.94
N ALA A 180 12.21 -40.79 -39.52
CA ALA A 180 13.31 -40.77 -40.47
C ALA A 180 14.63 -41.19 -39.79
N PRO A 181 15.54 -41.85 -40.54
CA PRO A 181 16.88 -42.24 -40.06
C PRO A 181 17.63 -41.10 -39.36
N THR A 182 17.56 -39.89 -39.93
CA THR A 182 18.24 -38.69 -39.43
C THR A 182 17.86 -38.37 -37.99
N SER A 183 16.56 -38.38 -37.66
CA SER A 183 16.09 -38.05 -36.30
C SER A 183 16.54 -39.08 -35.27
N VAL A 184 16.61 -40.36 -35.66
CA VAL A 184 17.08 -41.45 -34.79
C VAL A 184 18.58 -41.33 -34.55
N ILE A 185 19.39 -41.20 -35.61
CA ILE A 185 20.85 -41.11 -35.51
C ILE A 185 21.27 -39.90 -34.68
N MET A 186 20.67 -38.73 -34.94
CA MET A 186 20.95 -37.51 -34.18
C MET A 186 20.57 -37.65 -32.70
N SER A 187 19.42 -38.26 -32.40
CA SER A 187 18.98 -38.44 -31.02
C SER A 187 19.84 -39.46 -30.26
N VAL A 188 20.26 -40.55 -30.89
CA VAL A 188 21.20 -41.51 -30.27
C VAL A 188 22.54 -40.84 -29.97
N ALA A 189 23.09 -40.10 -30.94
CA ALA A 189 24.34 -39.38 -30.77
C ALA A 189 24.24 -38.32 -29.67
N LEU A 190 23.13 -37.56 -29.62
CA LEU A 190 22.91 -36.50 -28.65
C LEU A 190 22.77 -37.05 -27.24
N PHE A 191 22.00 -38.14 -27.09
CA PHE A 191 21.84 -38.86 -25.83
C PHE A 191 23.17 -39.37 -25.30
N ALA A 192 23.96 -40.03 -26.15
CA ALA A 192 25.26 -40.58 -25.80
C ALA A 192 26.29 -39.50 -25.43
N ALA A 193 26.39 -38.44 -26.24
CA ALA A 193 27.35 -37.37 -26.02
C ALA A 193 27.04 -36.58 -24.75
N ALA A 194 25.76 -36.25 -24.51
CA ALA A 194 25.30 -35.59 -23.29
C ALA A 194 25.50 -36.49 -22.06
N GLY A 195 25.23 -37.79 -22.17
CA GLY A 195 25.43 -38.76 -21.07
C GLY A 195 26.89 -38.90 -20.66
N GLY A 196 27.81 -38.98 -21.62
CA GLY A 196 29.26 -39.07 -21.34
C GLY A 196 29.79 -37.83 -20.64
N PHE A 197 29.29 -36.65 -21.01
CA PHE A 197 29.63 -35.38 -20.38
C PHE A 197 28.99 -35.25 -18.98
N LEU A 198 27.74 -35.70 -18.81
CA LEU A 198 26.99 -35.60 -17.56
C LEU A 198 27.71 -36.27 -16.38
N LEU A 199 28.49 -37.33 -16.62
CA LEU A 199 29.32 -37.98 -15.58
C LEU A 199 30.26 -37.02 -14.84
N PHE A 200 30.69 -35.94 -15.50
CA PHE A 200 31.60 -34.93 -14.95
C PHE A 200 30.91 -33.59 -14.67
N ASN A 201 29.73 -33.37 -15.24
CA ASN A 201 28.93 -32.16 -15.05
C ASN A 201 27.79 -32.34 -14.01
N TRP A 202 27.56 -33.55 -13.51
CA TRP A 202 26.63 -33.81 -12.40
C TRP A 202 27.08 -33.14 -11.10
N HIS A 203 26.12 -32.72 -10.27
CA HIS A 203 26.42 -32.00 -9.03
C HIS A 203 27.25 -32.85 -8.04
N LYS A 204 28.40 -32.36 -7.53
CA LYS A 204 29.08 -31.09 -7.84
C LYS A 204 29.88 -31.17 -9.14
N ALA A 205 29.63 -30.25 -10.07
CA ALA A 205 30.26 -30.27 -11.39
C ALA A 205 31.78 -30.08 -11.33
N LYS A 206 32.51 -30.88 -12.11
CA LYS A 206 33.98 -30.80 -12.28
C LYS A 206 34.38 -29.95 -13.49
N ILE A 207 33.44 -29.67 -14.39
CA ILE A 207 33.62 -28.86 -15.60
C ILE A 207 32.25 -28.33 -16.06
N PHE A 208 32.21 -27.09 -16.55
CA PHE A 208 31.04 -26.48 -17.16
C PHE A 208 31.09 -26.53 -18.69
N MET A 209 29.91 -26.67 -19.29
CA MET A 209 29.75 -26.78 -20.73
C MET A 209 30.18 -25.48 -21.42
N GLY A 210 29.66 -24.33 -20.95
CA GLY A 210 29.93 -23.01 -21.51
C GLY A 210 29.24 -22.79 -22.85
N ASP A 211 29.29 -21.57 -23.38
CA ASP A 211 28.62 -21.17 -24.63
C ASP A 211 29.10 -22.01 -25.82
N VAL A 212 30.36 -22.47 -25.77
CA VAL A 212 30.97 -23.39 -26.75
C VAL A 212 30.22 -24.71 -26.89
N GLY A 213 29.56 -25.15 -25.82
CA GLY A 213 28.73 -26.35 -25.86
C GLY A 213 27.25 -26.03 -25.96
N SER A 214 26.72 -25.15 -25.10
CA SER A 214 25.28 -24.95 -24.96
C SER A 214 24.61 -24.42 -26.24
N VAL A 215 25.25 -23.50 -26.97
CA VAL A 215 24.72 -22.92 -28.22
C VAL A 215 24.69 -23.96 -29.35
N PRO A 216 25.81 -24.61 -29.73
CA PRO A 216 25.78 -25.66 -30.75
C PRO A 216 24.89 -26.85 -30.36
N LEU A 217 24.85 -27.21 -29.08
CA LEU A 217 23.99 -28.28 -28.58
C LEU A 217 22.51 -27.94 -28.74
N GLY A 218 22.12 -26.70 -28.41
CA GLY A 218 20.77 -26.19 -28.64
C GLY A 218 20.39 -26.16 -30.12
N PHE A 219 21.33 -25.78 -31.00
CA PHE A 219 21.14 -25.82 -32.45
C PHE A 219 20.90 -27.25 -32.96
N LEU A 220 21.74 -28.22 -32.57
CA LEU A 220 21.63 -29.62 -32.98
C LEU A 220 20.34 -30.28 -32.48
N ALA A 221 19.98 -30.03 -31.21
CA ALA A 221 18.70 -30.48 -30.65
C ALA A 221 17.50 -29.82 -31.32
N GLY A 222 17.59 -28.51 -31.62
CA GLY A 222 16.56 -27.77 -32.35
C GLY A 222 16.36 -28.29 -33.76
N TYR A 223 17.43 -28.62 -34.47
CA TYR A 223 17.35 -29.25 -35.77
C TYR A 223 16.74 -30.65 -35.70
N ALA A 224 17.10 -31.48 -34.70
CA ALA A 224 16.47 -32.78 -34.49
C ALA A 224 14.94 -32.65 -34.26
N LEU A 225 14.51 -31.66 -33.47
CA LEU A 225 13.09 -31.34 -33.28
C LEU A 225 12.43 -30.83 -34.57
N LEU A 226 13.15 -30.05 -35.39
CA LEU A 226 12.65 -29.55 -36.67
C LEU A 226 12.45 -30.70 -37.68
N THR A 227 13.38 -31.66 -37.74
CA THR A 227 13.22 -32.86 -38.58
C THR A 227 11.99 -33.68 -38.18
N LEU A 228 11.66 -33.71 -36.88
CA LEU A 228 10.45 -34.33 -36.38
C LEU A 228 9.21 -33.52 -36.81
N ALA A 229 9.26 -32.19 -36.75
CA ALA A 229 8.18 -31.33 -37.20
C ALA A 229 7.88 -31.50 -38.70
N TRP A 230 8.93 -31.56 -39.54
CA TRP A 230 8.81 -31.80 -40.98
C TRP A 230 8.21 -33.17 -41.33
N GLN A 231 8.33 -34.16 -40.44
CA GLN A 231 7.69 -35.47 -40.60
C GLN A 231 6.19 -35.47 -40.20
N GLY A 232 5.60 -34.30 -39.96
CA GLY A 232 4.20 -34.16 -39.52
C GLY A 232 4.01 -34.29 -38.01
N TYR A 233 5.09 -34.33 -37.24
CA TYR A 233 5.10 -34.50 -35.78
C TYR A 233 5.42 -33.19 -35.05
N GLY A 234 4.95 -32.05 -35.58
CA GLY A 234 5.22 -30.71 -35.03
C GLY A 234 4.76 -30.53 -33.57
N ALA A 235 3.64 -31.15 -33.19
CA ALA A 235 3.20 -31.13 -31.79
C ALA A 235 4.21 -31.80 -30.85
N VAL A 236 4.83 -32.91 -31.28
CA VAL A 236 5.88 -33.60 -30.50
C VAL A 236 7.10 -32.71 -30.34
N ALA A 237 7.52 -32.09 -31.46
CA ALA A 237 8.67 -31.20 -31.51
C ALA A 237 8.52 -29.98 -30.57
N LEU A 238 7.30 -29.51 -30.33
CA LEU A 238 7.01 -28.43 -29.39
C LEU A 238 6.93 -28.90 -27.93
N LEU A 239 6.45 -30.11 -27.67
CA LEU A 239 6.20 -30.62 -26.32
C LEU A 239 7.47 -31.10 -25.60
N LEU A 240 8.39 -31.73 -26.32
CA LEU A 240 9.65 -32.23 -25.75
C LEU A 240 10.50 -31.14 -25.08
N PRO A 241 10.72 -29.96 -25.70
CA PRO A 241 11.44 -28.84 -25.07
C PRO A 241 10.56 -27.91 -24.22
N ALA A 242 9.29 -28.24 -23.98
CA ALA A 242 8.31 -27.29 -23.46
C ALA A 242 8.71 -26.63 -22.13
N TYR A 243 9.52 -27.30 -21.31
CA TYR A 243 10.06 -26.72 -20.08
C TYR A 243 11.03 -25.58 -20.32
N SER A 244 12.06 -25.82 -21.12
CA SER A 244 13.05 -24.80 -21.43
C SER A 244 12.41 -23.61 -22.15
N VAL A 245 11.45 -23.91 -23.03
CA VAL A 245 10.64 -22.88 -23.71
C VAL A 245 9.79 -22.09 -22.72
N ALA A 246 9.02 -22.76 -21.86
CA ALA A 246 8.11 -22.09 -20.93
C ALA A 246 8.85 -21.24 -19.90
N ASP A 247 9.89 -21.76 -19.24
CA ASP A 247 10.62 -21.05 -18.20
C ASP A 247 11.21 -19.74 -18.74
N ALA A 248 11.96 -19.81 -19.83
CA ALA A 248 12.58 -18.64 -20.42
C ALA A 248 11.56 -17.68 -21.04
N THR A 249 10.51 -18.16 -21.73
CA THR A 249 9.47 -17.28 -22.30
C THR A 249 8.75 -16.51 -21.20
N ILE A 250 8.30 -17.19 -20.14
CA ILE A 250 7.59 -16.57 -19.02
C ILE A 250 8.51 -15.58 -18.31
N THR A 251 9.78 -15.94 -18.10
CA THR A 251 10.76 -15.07 -17.44
C THR A 251 11.02 -13.80 -18.26
N LEU A 252 11.25 -13.93 -19.57
CA LEU A 252 11.47 -12.79 -20.47
C LEU A 252 10.23 -11.89 -20.58
N LEU A 253 9.02 -12.47 -20.66
CA LEU A 253 7.78 -11.70 -20.67
C LEU A 253 7.55 -10.95 -19.35
N LYS A 254 7.76 -11.60 -18.20
CA LYS A 254 7.68 -10.95 -16.89
C LYS A 254 8.61 -9.75 -16.79
N ARG A 255 9.82 -9.87 -17.33
CA ARG A 255 10.80 -8.78 -17.37
C ARG A 255 10.36 -7.65 -18.30
N LEU A 256 9.85 -7.99 -19.48
CA LEU A 256 9.34 -7.01 -20.45
C LEU A 256 8.18 -6.20 -19.88
N PHE A 257 7.17 -6.87 -19.30
CA PHE A 257 6.02 -6.22 -18.68
C PHE A 257 6.38 -5.45 -17.41
N GLY A 258 7.45 -5.86 -16.71
CA GLY A 258 7.99 -5.15 -15.56
C GLY A 258 8.94 -3.99 -15.89
N GLY A 259 9.13 -3.65 -17.18
CA GLY A 259 10.03 -2.56 -17.61
C GLY A 259 11.53 -2.86 -17.43
N LYS A 260 11.91 -4.12 -17.21
CA LYS A 260 13.31 -4.53 -17.06
C LYS A 260 13.95 -4.81 -18.42
N LYS A 261 15.25 -4.56 -18.55
CA LYS A 261 16.02 -4.89 -19.76
C LYS A 261 16.14 -6.41 -19.92
N ILE A 262 15.60 -6.94 -21.02
CA ILE A 262 15.57 -8.38 -21.32
C ILE A 262 16.95 -8.93 -21.74
N TRP A 263 17.84 -8.08 -22.22
CA TRP A 263 19.20 -8.45 -22.66
C TRP A 263 20.26 -8.40 -21.55
N GLN A 264 19.87 -8.03 -20.33
CA GLN A 264 20.78 -8.02 -19.17
C GLN A 264 20.72 -9.36 -18.43
N ALA A 265 21.89 -9.90 -18.06
CA ALA A 265 22.01 -11.12 -17.27
C ALA A 265 21.23 -11.04 -15.94
N HIS A 266 20.54 -12.12 -15.56
CA HIS A 266 19.65 -12.16 -14.40
C HIS A 266 19.54 -13.55 -13.77
N ARG A 267 18.99 -13.61 -12.55
CA ARG A 267 18.71 -14.85 -11.78
C ARG A 267 17.22 -15.19 -11.65
N GLU A 268 16.39 -14.66 -12.56
CA GLU A 268 14.93 -14.72 -12.44
C GLU A 268 14.29 -15.97 -13.07
N HIS A 269 15.08 -16.86 -13.67
CA HIS A 269 14.56 -18.11 -14.22
C HIS A 269 14.06 -19.04 -13.11
N PHE A 270 13.06 -19.85 -13.42
CA PHE A 270 12.45 -20.79 -12.49
C PHE A 270 13.49 -21.75 -11.92
N TYR A 271 14.36 -22.34 -12.74
CA TYR A 271 15.35 -23.29 -12.23
C TYR A 271 16.34 -22.63 -11.25
N GLN A 272 16.68 -21.35 -11.47
CA GLN A 272 17.59 -20.59 -10.58
C GLN A 272 16.91 -20.30 -9.24
N GLN A 273 15.65 -19.86 -9.28
CA GLN A 273 14.84 -19.62 -8.09
C GLN A 273 14.60 -20.91 -7.30
N ALA A 274 14.28 -22.02 -7.98
CA ALA A 274 14.11 -23.33 -7.37
C ALA A 274 15.41 -23.83 -6.71
N THR A 275 16.55 -23.63 -7.38
CA THR A 275 17.87 -23.98 -6.83
C THR A 275 18.21 -23.17 -5.60
N LEU A 276 17.94 -21.86 -5.60
CA LEU A 276 18.11 -21.00 -4.42
C LEU A 276 17.16 -21.40 -3.28
N ALA A 277 15.91 -21.74 -3.60
CA ALA A 277 14.90 -22.13 -2.61
C ALA A 277 15.20 -23.48 -1.96
N TRP A 278 15.66 -24.47 -2.75
CA TRP A 278 15.95 -25.82 -2.27
C TRP A 278 17.41 -26.00 -1.82
N GLN A 279 18.26 -24.99 -2.04
CA GLN A 279 19.71 -24.98 -1.80
C GLN A 279 20.45 -26.21 -2.36
N ARG A 280 19.91 -26.82 -3.43
CA ARG A 280 20.39 -28.09 -3.99
C ARG A 280 20.18 -28.14 -5.50
N HIS A 281 21.27 -28.27 -6.26
CA HIS A 281 21.24 -28.34 -7.73
C HIS A 281 20.60 -29.66 -8.19
N ASP A 282 20.98 -30.77 -7.57
CA ASP A 282 20.50 -32.12 -7.90
C ASP A 282 18.98 -32.26 -7.77
N LYS A 283 18.39 -31.74 -6.69
CA LYS A 283 16.92 -31.73 -6.51
C LYS A 283 16.21 -30.99 -7.64
N THR A 284 16.75 -29.85 -8.06
CA THR A 284 16.17 -29.05 -9.15
C THR A 284 16.22 -29.78 -10.48
N VAL A 285 17.38 -30.35 -10.82
CA VAL A 285 17.55 -31.13 -12.07
C VAL A 285 16.64 -32.35 -12.09
N ILE A 286 16.54 -33.11 -10.99
CA ILE A 286 15.66 -34.28 -10.89
C ILE A 286 14.17 -33.90 -11.03
N ALA A 287 13.74 -32.80 -10.38
CA ALA A 287 12.37 -32.32 -10.48
C ALA A 287 12.00 -31.94 -11.92
N ILE A 288 12.89 -31.22 -12.61
CA ILE A 288 12.71 -30.84 -14.02
C ILE A 288 12.68 -32.07 -14.92
N ALA A 289 13.59 -33.03 -14.72
CA ALA A 289 13.62 -34.28 -15.46
C ALA A 289 12.31 -35.07 -15.27
N CYS A 290 11.75 -35.08 -14.06
CA CYS A 290 10.45 -35.71 -13.77
C CYS A 290 9.29 -34.99 -14.49
N VAL A 291 9.30 -33.66 -14.56
CA VAL A 291 8.33 -32.89 -15.34
C VAL A 291 8.44 -33.26 -16.82
N MET A 292 9.63 -33.23 -17.41
CA MET A 292 9.85 -33.60 -18.81
C MET A 292 9.41 -35.04 -19.10
N ARG A 293 9.70 -35.99 -18.19
CA ARG A 293 9.23 -37.37 -18.29
C ARG A 293 7.70 -37.46 -18.33
N ARG A 294 6.99 -36.72 -17.47
CA ARG A 294 5.51 -36.68 -17.48
C ARG A 294 4.97 -36.12 -18.79
N CYS A 295 5.61 -35.07 -19.31
CA CYS A 295 5.25 -34.49 -20.60
C CYS A 295 5.37 -35.48 -21.74
N PHE A 296 6.46 -36.24 -21.72
CA PHE A 296 6.69 -37.32 -22.65
C PHE A 296 5.67 -38.46 -22.50
N CYS A 297 5.38 -38.94 -21.28
CA CYS A 297 4.38 -39.99 -21.07
C CYS A 297 3.00 -39.58 -21.60
N TRP A 298 2.58 -38.34 -21.34
CA TRP A 298 1.32 -37.81 -21.86
C TRP A 298 1.32 -37.75 -23.39
N HIS A 299 2.46 -37.36 -23.97
CA HIS A 299 2.64 -37.31 -25.41
C HIS A 299 2.42 -38.69 -26.06
N CYS A 300 3.05 -39.74 -25.53
CA CYS A 300 2.85 -41.11 -26.01
C CYS A 300 1.38 -41.56 -25.90
N SER A 301 0.72 -41.22 -24.80
CA SER A 301 -0.73 -41.49 -24.64
C SER A 301 -1.56 -40.75 -25.69
N ALA A 302 -1.23 -39.51 -26.01
CA ALA A 302 -1.91 -38.73 -27.04
C ALA A 302 -1.66 -39.28 -28.46
N LEU A 303 -0.45 -39.76 -28.77
CA LEU A 303 -0.15 -40.39 -30.06
C LEU A 303 -0.95 -41.68 -30.29
N TRP A 304 -1.23 -42.43 -29.21
CA TRP A 304 -2.13 -43.59 -29.24
C TRP A 304 -3.61 -43.24 -29.45
N CYS A 305 -4.00 -41.99 -29.21
CA CYS A 305 -5.35 -41.53 -29.48
C CYS A 305 -5.55 -41.23 -30.98
N ARG A 306 -6.80 -41.34 -31.47
CA ARG A 306 -7.13 -40.99 -32.86
C ARG A 306 -6.75 -39.54 -33.18
N PRO A 307 -6.40 -39.19 -34.44
CA PRO A 307 -5.85 -37.88 -34.80
C PRO A 307 -6.65 -36.67 -34.31
N TRP A 308 -7.99 -36.75 -34.29
CA TRP A 308 -8.86 -35.67 -33.80
C TRP A 308 -8.86 -35.51 -32.27
N TRP A 309 -8.48 -36.54 -31.49
CA TRP A 309 -8.34 -36.48 -30.03
C TRP A 309 -6.97 -35.96 -29.58
N ARG A 310 -6.00 -35.85 -30.49
CA ARG A 310 -4.64 -35.38 -30.18
C ARG A 310 -4.64 -33.93 -29.69
N TRP A 311 -5.37 -33.04 -30.35
CA TRP A 311 -5.44 -31.63 -29.99
C TRP A 311 -6.10 -31.38 -28.63
N PRO A 312 -7.28 -31.96 -28.31
CA PRO A 312 -7.84 -31.90 -26.96
C PRO A 312 -6.89 -32.46 -25.89
N ALA A 313 -6.21 -33.57 -26.18
CA ALA A 313 -5.23 -34.14 -25.25
C ALA A 313 -4.03 -33.21 -25.02
N TYR A 314 -3.54 -32.52 -26.05
CA TYR A 314 -2.48 -31.52 -25.92
C TYR A 314 -2.94 -30.24 -25.20
N CYS A 315 -4.20 -29.83 -25.37
CA CYS A 315 -4.78 -28.71 -24.63
C CYS A 315 -4.93 -29.03 -23.14
N LEU A 316 -5.45 -30.21 -22.80
CA LEU A 316 -5.53 -30.71 -21.42
C LEU A 316 -4.14 -30.78 -20.78
N TRP A 317 -3.16 -31.29 -21.53
CA TRP A 317 -1.77 -31.31 -21.10
C TRP A 317 -1.23 -29.91 -20.81
N ALA A 318 -1.45 -28.93 -21.69
CA ALA A 318 -0.95 -27.57 -21.49
C ALA A 318 -1.49 -26.96 -20.19
N VAL A 319 -2.75 -27.25 -19.84
CA VAL A 319 -3.35 -26.87 -18.56
C VAL A 319 -2.66 -27.58 -17.40
N PHE A 320 -2.55 -28.91 -17.41
CA PHE A 320 -1.87 -29.68 -16.37
C PHE A 320 -0.39 -29.32 -16.19
N TYR A 321 0.26 -28.96 -17.30
CA TYR A 321 1.65 -28.57 -17.36
C TYR A 321 1.89 -27.22 -16.66
N ILE A 322 1.02 -26.24 -16.91
CA ILE A 322 1.02 -24.96 -16.19
C ILE A 322 0.88 -25.22 -14.69
N PHE A 323 -0.03 -26.10 -14.26
CA PHE A 323 -0.17 -26.46 -12.84
C PHE A 323 1.03 -27.23 -12.27
N SER A 324 1.72 -28.04 -13.07
CA SER A 324 2.85 -28.87 -12.65
C SER A 324 4.16 -28.10 -12.46
N ILE A 325 4.32 -26.94 -13.12
CA ILE A 325 5.48 -26.05 -12.94
C ILE A 325 5.30 -25.16 -11.68
N VAL A 326 4.09 -25.01 -11.16
CA VAL A 326 3.86 -24.25 -9.93
C VAL A 326 4.26 -25.13 -8.75
N PRO A 327 5.34 -24.79 -8.00
CA PRO A 327 5.70 -25.56 -6.83
C PRO A 327 4.61 -25.37 -5.77
N GLU A 328 4.09 -26.48 -5.28
CA GLU A 328 3.17 -26.50 -4.15
C GLU A 328 3.90 -26.01 -2.89
N LYS A 329 3.25 -25.07 -2.19
CA LYS A 329 3.52 -24.60 -0.83
C LYS A 329 4.81 -23.78 -0.67
N ASN A 330 4.60 -22.45 -0.64
CA ASN A 330 5.40 -21.42 0.05
C ASN A 330 6.44 -20.55 -0.68
N THR A 331 6.75 -20.69 -1.97
CA THR A 331 7.79 -19.81 -2.58
C THR A 331 7.42 -19.00 -3.82
N MET A 332 6.23 -19.16 -4.42
CA MET A 332 5.76 -18.18 -5.39
C MET A 332 4.27 -17.93 -5.23
N ARG A 333 3.91 -16.78 -4.65
CA ARG A 333 2.62 -16.15 -4.93
C ARG A 333 2.60 -15.89 -6.45
N LEU A 334 2.02 -16.80 -7.23
CA LEU A 334 1.58 -16.47 -8.58
C LEU A 334 0.73 -15.23 -8.44
N ASN A 335 1.24 -14.13 -8.97
CA ASN A 335 0.60 -12.84 -8.82
C ASN A 335 -0.79 -13.00 -9.48
N LEU A 336 -1.87 -12.97 -8.68
CA LEU A 336 -3.24 -13.13 -9.19
C LEU A 336 -3.53 -12.14 -10.34
N SER A 337 -2.81 -11.03 -10.37
CA SER A 337 -2.78 -10.05 -11.46
C SER A 337 -2.32 -10.62 -12.81
N PHE A 338 -1.33 -11.50 -12.83
CA PHE A 338 -0.82 -12.13 -14.06
C PHE A 338 -1.86 -13.08 -14.66
N LEU A 339 -2.50 -13.92 -13.83
CA LEU A 339 -3.53 -14.85 -14.29
C LEU A 339 -4.76 -14.11 -14.84
N LYS A 340 -5.16 -13.02 -14.17
CA LYS A 340 -6.24 -12.13 -14.65
C LYS A 340 -5.90 -11.46 -15.98
N SER A 341 -4.65 -11.04 -16.17
CA SER A 341 -4.18 -10.45 -17.42
C SER A 341 -4.19 -11.47 -18.56
N LEU A 342 -3.74 -12.70 -18.29
CA LEU A 342 -3.76 -13.79 -19.27
C LEU A 342 -5.19 -14.14 -19.72
N LEU A 343 -6.14 -14.18 -18.78
CA LEU A 343 -7.56 -14.40 -19.07
C LEU A 343 -8.16 -13.28 -19.94
N ALA A 344 -7.82 -12.02 -19.65
CA ALA A 344 -8.28 -10.87 -20.45
C ALA A 344 -7.74 -10.92 -21.89
N VAL A 345 -6.44 -11.22 -22.06
CA VAL A 345 -5.81 -11.38 -23.39
C VAL A 345 -6.45 -12.54 -24.16
N SER A 346 -6.65 -13.69 -23.49
CA SER A 346 -7.25 -14.88 -24.10
C SER A 346 -8.68 -14.59 -24.58
N HIS A 347 -9.48 -13.92 -23.75
CA HIS A 347 -10.82 -13.49 -24.12
C HIS A 347 -10.81 -12.59 -25.37
N ASP A 348 -9.98 -11.55 -25.38
CA ASP A 348 -9.97 -10.58 -26.48
C ASP A 348 -9.50 -11.21 -27.81
N LEU A 349 -8.58 -12.18 -27.78
CA LEU A 349 -8.19 -12.96 -28.95
C LEU A 349 -9.31 -13.88 -29.44
N ILE A 350 -10.00 -14.58 -28.54
CA ILE A 350 -11.15 -15.43 -28.89
C ILE A 350 -12.27 -14.59 -29.51
N VAL A 351 -12.59 -13.45 -28.91
CA VAL A 351 -13.57 -12.50 -29.44
C VAL A 351 -13.15 -11.97 -30.81
N THR A 352 -11.86 -11.74 -31.02
CA THR A 352 -11.33 -11.30 -32.32
C THR A 352 -11.52 -12.35 -33.41
N ALA A 353 -11.24 -13.63 -33.12
CA ALA A 353 -11.51 -14.71 -34.05
C ALA A 353 -13.02 -14.86 -34.32
N LEU A 354 -13.84 -14.82 -33.27
CA LEU A 354 -15.29 -14.96 -33.37
C LEU A 354 -15.92 -13.82 -34.18
N ALA A 355 -15.46 -12.58 -34.00
CA ALA A 355 -15.98 -11.43 -34.72
C ALA A 355 -15.76 -11.55 -36.23
N LEU A 356 -14.61 -12.08 -36.66
CA LEU A 356 -14.35 -12.33 -38.08
C LEU A 356 -15.28 -13.41 -38.64
N VAL A 357 -15.47 -14.52 -37.91
CA VAL A 357 -16.39 -15.59 -38.31
C VAL A 357 -17.82 -15.04 -38.45
N LEU A 358 -18.29 -14.27 -37.46
CA LEU A 358 -19.60 -13.62 -37.50
C LEU A 358 -19.72 -12.64 -38.68
N ALA A 359 -18.66 -11.89 -39.00
CA ALA A 359 -18.66 -10.98 -40.15
C ALA A 359 -18.78 -11.72 -41.49
N TYR A 360 -18.12 -12.87 -41.63
CA TYR A 360 -18.30 -13.75 -42.79
C TYR A 360 -19.73 -14.33 -42.84
N LEU A 361 -20.27 -14.80 -41.72
CA LEU A 361 -21.64 -15.33 -41.66
C LEU A 361 -22.68 -14.26 -42.04
N VAL A 362 -22.57 -13.05 -41.50
CA VAL A 362 -23.46 -11.93 -41.84
C VAL A 362 -23.32 -11.54 -43.31
N ARG A 363 -22.09 -11.55 -43.87
CA ARG A 363 -21.87 -11.21 -45.27
C ARG A 363 -22.45 -12.23 -46.26
N TYR A 364 -22.46 -13.51 -45.88
CA TYR A 364 -22.89 -14.62 -46.72
C TYR A 364 -24.28 -15.16 -46.37
N LEU A 365 -25.00 -14.53 -45.43
CA LEU A 365 -26.31 -15.00 -44.92
C LEU A 365 -27.34 -15.25 -46.05
N ASP A 366 -27.35 -14.38 -47.07
CA ASP A 366 -28.28 -14.43 -48.20
C ASP A 366 -27.60 -14.84 -49.53
N GLN A 367 -26.38 -15.37 -49.48
CA GLN A 367 -25.62 -15.75 -50.68
C GLN A 367 -25.66 -17.27 -50.89
N PRO A 368 -25.98 -17.76 -52.10
CA PRO A 368 -25.98 -19.20 -52.39
C PRO A 368 -24.59 -19.82 -52.48
N GLN A 369 -23.51 -19.04 -52.36
CA GLN A 369 -22.14 -19.52 -52.43
C GLN A 369 -21.68 -20.12 -51.09
N PRO A 370 -20.94 -21.25 -51.10
CA PRO A 370 -20.37 -21.81 -49.88
C PRO A 370 -19.37 -20.85 -49.24
N LEU A 371 -19.33 -20.83 -47.90
CA LEU A 371 -18.37 -20.03 -47.14
C LEU A 371 -16.92 -20.38 -47.57
N PRO A 372 -16.08 -19.40 -47.89
CA PRO A 372 -14.70 -19.65 -48.27
C PRO A 372 -13.85 -19.95 -47.02
N ILE A 373 -13.96 -21.18 -46.50
CA ILE A 373 -13.38 -21.59 -45.21
C ILE A 373 -11.87 -21.36 -45.18
N MET A 374 -11.14 -21.66 -46.25
CA MET A 374 -9.67 -21.47 -46.26
C MET A 374 -9.29 -19.98 -46.25
N ALA A 375 -9.98 -19.14 -47.00
CA ALA A 375 -9.77 -17.70 -46.94
C ALA A 375 -10.13 -17.15 -45.55
N MET A 376 -11.21 -17.63 -44.93
CA MET A 376 -11.60 -17.23 -43.57
C MET A 376 -10.53 -17.61 -42.54
N VAL A 377 -9.95 -18.81 -42.64
CA VAL A 377 -8.86 -19.27 -41.76
C VAL A 377 -7.61 -18.43 -41.96
N GLN A 378 -7.22 -18.16 -43.20
CA GLN A 378 -6.05 -17.35 -43.54
C GLN A 378 -6.20 -15.90 -43.03
N HIS A 379 -7.32 -15.24 -43.31
CA HIS A 379 -7.60 -13.89 -42.79
C HIS A 379 -7.73 -13.89 -41.27
N GLY A 380 -8.26 -14.95 -40.68
CA GLY A 380 -8.30 -15.15 -39.23
C GLY A 380 -6.91 -15.20 -38.60
N ALA A 381 -5.97 -15.92 -39.22
CA ALA A 381 -4.59 -15.96 -38.77
C ALA A 381 -3.91 -14.58 -38.84
N ILE A 382 -4.11 -13.83 -39.93
CA ILE A 382 -3.57 -12.46 -40.09
C ILE A 382 -4.18 -11.52 -39.04
N LEU A 383 -5.50 -11.58 -38.84
CA LEU A 383 -6.19 -10.73 -37.85
C LEU A 383 -5.74 -11.04 -36.41
N LEU A 384 -5.57 -12.32 -36.06
CA LEU A 384 -5.08 -12.72 -34.74
C LEU A 384 -3.61 -12.31 -34.53
N ALA A 385 -2.76 -12.44 -35.54
CA ALA A 385 -1.37 -12.01 -35.48
C ALA A 385 -1.28 -10.49 -35.25
N THR A 386 -2.05 -9.70 -35.99
CA THR A 386 -2.12 -8.24 -35.81
C THR A 386 -2.68 -7.85 -34.45
N ALA A 387 -3.76 -8.48 -34.00
CA ALA A 387 -4.34 -8.24 -32.68
C ALA A 387 -3.36 -8.52 -31.52
N THR A 388 -2.58 -9.61 -31.62
CA THR A 388 -1.58 -10.00 -30.61
C THR A 388 -0.50 -8.93 -30.44
N VAL A 389 -0.15 -8.21 -31.50
CA VAL A 389 0.85 -7.13 -31.48
C VAL A 389 0.21 -5.79 -31.07
N VAL A 390 -0.93 -5.43 -31.65
CA VAL A 390 -1.54 -4.10 -31.50
C VAL A 390 -2.19 -3.90 -30.13
N TYR A 391 -2.89 -4.91 -29.57
CA TYR A 391 -3.62 -4.74 -28.30
C TYR A 391 -2.69 -4.41 -27.12
N PRO A 392 -1.52 -5.07 -26.94
CA PRO A 392 -0.57 -4.68 -25.90
C PRO A 392 0.04 -3.29 -26.11
N LEU A 393 0.44 -2.96 -27.35
CA LEU A 393 1.10 -1.68 -27.68
C LEU A 393 0.16 -0.48 -27.53
N SER A 394 -1.12 -0.66 -27.84
CA SER A 394 -2.16 0.38 -27.70
C SER A 394 -2.61 0.59 -26.24
N GLY A 395 -2.11 -0.21 -25.30
CA GLY A 395 -2.42 -0.08 -23.88
C GLY A 395 -3.80 -0.62 -23.49
N LEU A 396 -4.43 -1.47 -24.32
CA LEU A 396 -5.78 -2.02 -24.08
C LEU A 396 -5.88 -2.78 -22.74
N TYR A 397 -4.78 -3.37 -22.29
CA TYR A 397 -4.72 -4.16 -21.06
C TYR A 397 -4.27 -3.38 -19.82
N ARG A 398 -4.10 -2.04 -19.91
CA ARG A 398 -3.78 -1.20 -18.75
C ARG A 398 -4.99 -0.97 -17.83
N GLY A 399 -6.21 -1.05 -18.38
CA GLY A 399 -7.46 -0.88 -17.64
C GLY A 399 -7.89 -2.14 -16.89
N VAL A 400 -8.49 -1.97 -15.71
CA VAL A 400 -9.07 -3.05 -14.91
C VAL A 400 -10.54 -3.21 -15.24
N TRP A 401 -10.96 -4.37 -15.77
CA TRP A 401 -12.34 -4.60 -16.28
C TRP A 401 -13.45 -4.37 -15.25
N ALA A 402 -13.12 -4.53 -13.97
CA ALA A 402 -14.02 -4.23 -12.86
C ALA A 402 -14.50 -2.77 -12.81
N TYR A 403 -13.71 -1.87 -13.40
CA TYR A 403 -13.95 -0.43 -13.41
C TYR A 403 -14.14 0.09 -14.84
N ALA A 404 -14.63 -0.77 -15.75
CA ALA A 404 -14.82 -0.43 -17.16
C ALA A 404 -15.58 0.90 -17.31
N SER A 405 -14.93 1.86 -17.94
CA SER A 405 -15.30 3.27 -18.03
C SER A 405 -15.46 3.73 -19.49
N VAL A 406 -15.92 4.96 -19.71
CA VAL A 406 -15.98 5.56 -21.06
C VAL A 406 -14.60 5.65 -21.69
N ASN A 407 -13.55 5.83 -20.88
CA ASN A 407 -12.17 5.84 -21.36
C ASN A 407 -11.73 4.46 -21.86
N ASP A 408 -12.23 3.38 -21.28
CA ASP A 408 -11.95 2.01 -21.76
C ASP A 408 -12.65 1.75 -23.10
N LEU A 409 -13.87 2.28 -23.29
CA LEU A 409 -14.54 2.22 -24.60
C LEU A 409 -13.74 2.97 -25.68
N ALA A 410 -13.22 4.16 -25.35
CA ALA A 410 -12.36 4.92 -26.26
C ALA A 410 -11.05 4.18 -26.59
N ALA A 411 -10.49 3.45 -25.61
CA ALA A 411 -9.32 2.60 -25.83
C ALA A 411 -9.65 1.41 -26.76
N ILE A 412 -10.77 0.72 -26.55
CA ILE A 412 -11.23 -0.39 -27.41
C ILE A 412 -11.42 0.08 -28.85
N ILE A 413 -12.11 1.22 -29.06
CA ILE A 413 -12.35 1.78 -30.39
C ILE A 413 -11.01 2.08 -31.09
N ARG A 414 -10.07 2.72 -30.38
CA ARG A 414 -8.74 3.05 -30.92
C ARG A 414 -7.93 1.80 -31.27
N SER A 415 -7.86 0.83 -30.36
CA SER A 415 -7.09 -0.41 -30.53
C SER A 415 -7.63 -1.24 -31.69
N THR A 416 -8.96 -1.44 -31.75
CA THR A 416 -9.61 -2.20 -32.83
C THR A 416 -9.47 -1.52 -34.18
N PHE A 417 -9.52 -0.18 -34.22
CA PHE A 417 -9.31 0.57 -35.46
C PHE A 417 -7.89 0.42 -36.01
N ILE A 418 -6.87 0.52 -35.14
CA ILE A 418 -5.47 0.30 -35.54
C ILE A 418 -5.27 -1.15 -36.01
N THR A 419 -5.84 -2.13 -35.28
CA THR A 419 -5.77 -3.55 -35.68
C THR A 419 -6.39 -3.77 -37.05
N LEU A 420 -7.55 -3.15 -37.33
CA LEU A 420 -8.21 -3.24 -38.62
C LEU A 420 -7.37 -2.64 -39.76
N LEU A 421 -6.73 -1.49 -39.51
CA LEU A 421 -5.85 -0.83 -40.47
C LEU A 421 -4.63 -1.69 -40.79
N CYS A 422 -3.98 -2.28 -39.78
CA CYS A 422 -2.87 -3.20 -39.98
C CYS A 422 -3.31 -4.49 -40.69
N PHE A 423 -4.45 -5.07 -40.30
CA PHE A 423 -5.01 -6.26 -40.92
C PHE A 423 -5.30 -6.04 -42.41
N THR A 424 -5.93 -4.92 -42.78
CA THR A 424 -6.25 -4.59 -44.17
C THR A 424 -4.98 -4.31 -44.99
N ALA A 425 -4.00 -3.59 -44.45
CA ALA A 425 -2.73 -3.36 -45.11
C ALA A 425 -1.95 -4.67 -45.35
N ILE A 426 -1.87 -5.55 -44.35
CA ILE A 426 -1.17 -6.84 -44.47
C ILE A 426 -1.91 -7.78 -45.41
N SER A 427 -3.25 -7.84 -45.34
CA SER A 427 -4.05 -8.65 -46.26
C SER A 427 -3.91 -8.15 -47.72
N PHE A 428 -3.78 -6.85 -47.93
CA PHE A 428 -3.49 -6.29 -49.24
C PHE A 428 -2.08 -6.64 -49.73
N LEU A 429 -1.07 -6.64 -48.86
CA LEU A 429 0.29 -7.02 -49.24
C LEU A 429 0.43 -8.53 -49.50
N ALA A 430 -0.21 -9.37 -48.67
CA ALA A 430 -0.08 -10.82 -48.72
C ALA A 430 -0.90 -11.45 -49.86
N THR A 431 -2.14 -10.99 -50.06
CA THR A 431 -3.08 -11.62 -50.98
C THR A 431 -3.79 -10.62 -51.89
N ARG A 432 -3.37 -9.35 -51.92
CA ARG A 432 -4.09 -8.27 -52.66
C ARG A 432 -5.58 -8.15 -52.27
N MET A 433 -5.94 -8.62 -51.07
CA MET A 433 -7.33 -8.76 -50.61
C MET A 433 -8.20 -9.66 -51.49
N GLU A 434 -7.58 -10.59 -52.23
CA GLU A 434 -8.28 -11.60 -53.00
C GLU A 434 -9.13 -12.48 -52.05
N PHE A 435 -10.40 -12.71 -52.41
CA PHE A 435 -11.38 -13.45 -51.60
C PHE A 435 -11.76 -12.83 -50.23
N LEU A 436 -11.37 -11.58 -49.94
CA LEU A 436 -11.85 -10.81 -48.78
C LEU A 436 -12.95 -9.82 -49.24
N PRO A 437 -14.23 -10.05 -48.89
CA PRO A 437 -15.28 -9.09 -49.24
C PRO A 437 -15.02 -7.75 -48.53
N ARG A 438 -15.11 -6.64 -49.28
CA ARG A 438 -14.77 -5.28 -48.78
C ARG A 438 -15.59 -4.84 -47.56
N SER A 439 -16.78 -5.41 -47.37
CA SER A 439 -17.64 -5.16 -46.22
C SER A 439 -17.22 -5.93 -44.95
N VAL A 440 -16.51 -7.06 -45.07
CA VAL A 440 -16.12 -7.91 -43.93
C VAL A 440 -15.24 -7.16 -42.93
N PRO A 441 -14.18 -6.42 -43.33
CA PRO A 441 -13.40 -5.62 -42.40
C PRO A 441 -14.25 -4.65 -41.56
N PHE A 442 -15.18 -3.93 -42.19
CA PHE A 442 -16.06 -2.99 -41.50
C PHE A 442 -17.03 -3.69 -40.55
N ILE A 443 -17.65 -4.80 -40.97
CA ILE A 443 -18.55 -5.59 -40.11
C ILE A 443 -17.78 -6.15 -38.92
N THR A 444 -16.59 -6.72 -39.15
CA THR A 444 -15.71 -7.22 -38.09
C THR A 444 -15.40 -6.15 -37.06
N TRP A 445 -15.16 -4.90 -37.48
CA TRP A 445 -14.87 -3.80 -36.56
C TRP A 445 -16.04 -3.47 -35.62
N PHE A 446 -17.27 -3.37 -36.14
CA PHE A 446 -18.45 -3.13 -35.31
C PHE A 446 -18.74 -4.30 -34.37
N VAL A 447 -18.65 -5.53 -34.87
CA VAL A 447 -18.83 -6.74 -34.06
C VAL A 447 -17.76 -6.83 -32.97
N LEU A 448 -16.51 -6.45 -33.27
CA LEU A 448 -15.42 -6.39 -32.30
C LEU A 448 -15.69 -5.39 -31.17
N ILE A 449 -16.12 -4.17 -31.50
CA ILE A 449 -16.49 -3.16 -30.49
C ILE A 449 -17.64 -3.68 -29.62
N ALA A 450 -18.66 -4.28 -30.23
CA ALA A 450 -19.81 -4.81 -29.52
C ALA A 450 -19.44 -5.97 -28.58
N LEU A 451 -18.66 -6.95 -29.05
CA LEU A 451 -18.29 -8.11 -28.23
C LEU A 451 -17.24 -7.75 -27.16
N MET A 452 -16.24 -6.95 -27.47
CA MET A 452 -15.23 -6.55 -26.48
C MET A 452 -15.76 -5.55 -25.45
N GLY A 453 -16.54 -4.56 -25.89
CA GLY A 453 -17.19 -3.59 -25.01
C GLY A 453 -18.31 -4.22 -24.20
N GLY A 454 -19.16 -5.01 -24.86
CA GLY A 454 -20.24 -5.77 -24.24
C GLY A 454 -19.74 -6.80 -23.24
N GLY A 455 -18.68 -7.55 -23.54
CA GLY A 455 -18.08 -8.51 -22.61
C GLY A 455 -17.55 -7.86 -21.33
N ARG A 456 -16.85 -6.73 -21.45
CA ARG A 456 -16.37 -5.95 -20.29
C ARG A 456 -17.52 -5.35 -19.48
N MET A 457 -18.54 -4.83 -20.16
CA MET A 457 -19.75 -4.30 -19.50
C MET A 457 -20.52 -5.41 -18.79
N PHE A 458 -20.66 -6.58 -19.41
CA PHE A 458 -21.31 -7.75 -18.82
C PHE A 458 -20.55 -8.28 -17.60
N TYR A 459 -19.22 -8.37 -17.68
CA TYR A 459 -18.38 -8.71 -16.53
C TYR A 459 -18.56 -7.71 -15.39
N ARG A 460 -18.62 -6.40 -15.70
CA ARG A 460 -18.91 -5.36 -14.72
C ARG A 460 -20.30 -5.55 -14.11
N LEU A 461 -21.34 -5.80 -14.90
CA LEU A 461 -22.71 -6.03 -14.41
C LEU A 461 -22.82 -7.27 -13.50
N LEU A 462 -22.12 -8.35 -13.83
CA LEU A 462 -22.03 -9.54 -13.00
C LEU A 462 -21.30 -9.27 -11.69
N ARG A 463 -20.15 -8.59 -11.75
CA ARG A 463 -19.34 -8.26 -10.57
C ARG A 463 -20.04 -7.25 -9.66
N ASP A 464 -20.69 -6.25 -10.23
CA ASP A 464 -21.43 -5.23 -9.50
C ASP A 464 -22.74 -5.77 -8.89
N GLY A 465 -23.07 -7.05 -9.11
CA GLY A 465 -24.24 -7.71 -8.52
C GLY A 465 -25.58 -7.22 -9.07
N ARG A 466 -25.58 -6.34 -10.09
CA ARG A 466 -26.79 -5.66 -10.61
C ARG A 466 -27.72 -6.56 -11.42
N LEU A 467 -27.25 -7.75 -11.82
CA LEU A 467 -28.09 -8.77 -12.47
C LEU A 467 -28.99 -9.54 -11.48
N ASN A 468 -28.86 -9.31 -10.17
CA ASN A 468 -29.89 -9.69 -9.22
C ASN A 468 -31.12 -8.77 -9.37
N LEU A 469 -31.93 -9.05 -10.39
CA LEU A 469 -33.32 -8.57 -10.57
C LEU A 469 -34.28 -9.06 -9.47
N LYS A 470 -33.77 -9.52 -8.32
CA LYS A 470 -34.59 -9.68 -7.14
C LYS A 470 -34.75 -8.30 -6.54
N TRP A 471 -35.93 -7.72 -6.76
CA TRP A 471 -36.51 -6.74 -5.85
C TRP A 471 -36.25 -7.22 -4.42
N GLN A 472 -35.22 -6.68 -3.79
CA GLN A 472 -35.04 -6.82 -2.35
C GLN A 472 -36.16 -6.00 -1.75
N LYS A 473 -37.29 -6.67 -1.48
CA LYS A 473 -38.23 -6.24 -0.44
C LYS A 473 -37.39 -5.75 0.73
N ALA A 474 -37.67 -4.54 1.20
CA ALA A 474 -37.10 -3.94 2.39
C ALA A 474 -36.88 -5.04 3.45
N GLY A 475 -35.63 -5.47 3.60
CA GLY A 475 -35.28 -6.52 4.53
C GLY A 475 -35.53 -5.98 5.93
N ALA A 476 -36.41 -6.64 6.68
CA ALA A 476 -36.59 -6.38 8.09
C ALA A 476 -35.21 -6.40 8.78
N GLY A 477 -34.74 -5.25 9.25
CA GLY A 477 -33.44 -5.10 9.92
C GLY A 477 -32.52 -4.00 9.36
N ARG A 478 -32.80 -3.37 8.22
CA ARG A 478 -32.04 -2.19 7.78
C ARG A 478 -32.55 -0.91 8.45
N THR A 479 -31.61 -0.05 8.84
CA THR A 479 -31.88 1.23 9.49
C THR A 479 -32.23 2.29 8.43
N PRO A 480 -33.44 2.86 8.42
CA PRO A 480 -33.81 3.90 7.47
C PRO A 480 -33.07 5.21 7.79
N VAL A 481 -32.40 5.78 6.79
CA VAL A 481 -31.61 7.01 6.92
C VAL A 481 -32.00 8.02 5.84
N MET A 482 -31.91 9.31 6.18
CA MET A 482 -32.15 10.41 5.25
C MET A 482 -30.84 11.14 4.99
N LEU A 483 -30.60 11.59 3.75
CA LEU A 483 -29.40 12.35 3.41
C LEU A 483 -29.70 13.85 3.33
N PHE A 484 -28.82 14.68 3.88
CA PHE A 484 -28.84 16.13 3.73
C PHE A 484 -27.72 16.58 2.79
N GLY A 485 -28.10 17.22 1.67
CA GLY A 485 -27.19 17.68 0.61
C GLY A 485 -27.24 16.75 -0.61
N ALA A 486 -27.78 17.24 -1.73
CA ALA A 486 -27.96 16.47 -2.97
C ALA A 486 -26.76 16.61 -3.95
N GLY A 487 -25.53 16.56 -3.42
CA GLY A 487 -24.27 16.73 -4.15
C GLY A 487 -23.64 15.44 -4.68
N ASP A 488 -22.39 15.52 -5.14
CA ASP A 488 -21.63 14.37 -5.65
C ASP A 488 -21.35 13.35 -4.53
N GLU A 489 -21.23 13.82 -3.29
CA GLU A 489 -21.03 13.00 -2.10
C GLU A 489 -22.24 12.12 -1.80
N ALA A 490 -23.45 12.64 -2.04
CA ALA A 490 -24.68 11.87 -1.92
C ALA A 490 -24.77 10.79 -3.00
N GLU A 491 -24.37 11.11 -4.23
CA GLU A 491 -24.29 10.13 -5.33
C GLU A 491 -23.33 8.99 -5.00
N MET A 492 -22.14 9.32 -4.49
CA MET A 492 -21.13 8.33 -4.11
C MET A 492 -21.62 7.40 -3.00
N PHE A 493 -22.32 7.93 -2.00
CA PHE A 493 -22.83 7.14 -0.87
C PHE A 493 -23.99 6.23 -1.27
N ILE A 494 -24.96 6.74 -2.04
CA ILE A 494 -26.07 5.92 -2.57
C ILE A 494 -25.53 4.82 -3.48
N ARG A 495 -24.54 5.14 -4.33
CA ARG A 495 -23.86 4.16 -5.17
C ARG A 495 -23.14 3.10 -4.33
N TRP A 496 -22.42 3.50 -3.28
CA TRP A 496 -21.73 2.59 -2.37
C TRP A 496 -22.71 1.61 -1.70
N LEU A 497 -23.86 2.09 -1.20
CA LEU A 497 -24.91 1.23 -0.63
C LEU A 497 -25.46 0.24 -1.66
N GLY A 498 -25.63 0.67 -2.91
CA GLY A 498 -26.06 -0.20 -4.01
C GLY A 498 -25.10 -1.37 -4.30
N HIS A 499 -23.80 -1.22 -4.02
CA HIS A 499 -22.80 -2.27 -4.18
C HIS A 499 -22.63 -3.18 -2.95
N HIS A 500 -23.23 -2.84 -1.81
CA HIS A 500 -23.09 -3.58 -0.54
C HIS A 500 -24.45 -4.07 -0.02
N PRO A 501 -24.96 -5.22 -0.50
CA PRO A 501 -26.28 -5.74 -0.13
C PRO A 501 -26.42 -6.14 1.36
N HIS A 502 -25.34 -6.18 2.12
CA HIS A 502 -25.34 -6.38 3.58
C HIS A 502 -25.16 -5.08 4.37
N ALA A 503 -25.23 -3.92 3.72
CA ALA A 503 -25.17 -2.64 4.42
C ALA A 503 -26.34 -2.47 5.39
N ALA A 504 -26.05 -1.87 6.54
CA ALA A 504 -27.00 -1.68 7.64
C ALA A 504 -28.00 -0.54 7.40
N TYR A 505 -27.84 0.25 6.33
CA TYR A 505 -28.60 1.48 6.08
C TYR A 505 -29.47 1.37 4.82
N ASP A 506 -30.64 2.00 4.85
CA ASP A 506 -31.55 2.16 3.71
C ASP A 506 -31.90 3.63 3.52
N VAL A 507 -31.61 4.22 2.35
CA VAL A 507 -31.81 5.65 2.13
C VAL A 507 -33.26 5.92 1.72
N VAL A 508 -34.04 6.53 2.62
CA VAL A 508 -35.47 6.80 2.38
C VAL A 508 -35.72 8.07 1.56
N GLY A 509 -34.74 8.98 1.49
CA GLY A 509 -34.84 10.21 0.70
C GLY A 509 -33.67 11.16 0.90
N VAL A 510 -33.56 12.14 0.01
CA VAL A 510 -32.55 13.20 0.06
C VAL A 510 -33.22 14.56 0.25
N ILE A 511 -32.67 15.39 1.12
CA ILE A 511 -33.05 16.80 1.29
C ILE A 511 -32.03 17.67 0.55
N ALA A 512 -32.52 18.55 -0.31
CA ALA A 512 -31.67 19.45 -1.08
C ALA A 512 -31.51 20.81 -0.39
N GLU A 513 -30.34 21.43 -0.58
CA GLU A 513 -30.11 22.82 -0.16
C GLU A 513 -30.87 23.81 -1.04
N ASN A 514 -30.94 23.53 -2.34
CA ASN A 514 -31.54 24.41 -3.34
C ASN A 514 -32.73 23.75 -4.03
N GLU A 515 -33.78 24.55 -4.26
CA GLU A 515 -35.07 24.13 -4.82
C GLU A 515 -34.96 23.48 -6.22
N LYS A 516 -33.95 23.87 -7.01
CA LYS A 516 -33.75 23.41 -8.40
C LYS A 516 -33.62 21.89 -8.58
N ARG A 517 -33.29 21.14 -7.51
CA ARG A 517 -33.09 19.68 -7.54
C ARG A 517 -34.25 18.90 -6.92
N VAL A 518 -35.22 19.56 -6.29
CA VAL A 518 -36.37 18.90 -5.65
C VAL A 518 -37.20 18.16 -6.70
N GLY A 519 -37.64 16.94 -6.37
CA GLY A 519 -38.43 16.08 -7.26
C GLY A 519 -37.62 15.20 -8.22
N ARG A 520 -36.31 15.43 -8.39
CA ARG A 520 -35.41 14.55 -9.16
C ARG A 520 -34.98 13.31 -8.34
N THR A 521 -34.32 12.36 -8.98
CA THR A 521 -33.80 11.14 -8.35
C THR A 521 -32.28 11.01 -8.50
N ILE A 522 -31.63 10.40 -7.52
CA ILE A 522 -30.21 9.98 -7.54
C ILE A 522 -30.20 8.47 -7.30
N HIS A 523 -29.82 7.66 -8.31
CA HIS A 523 -29.84 6.18 -8.24
C HIS A 523 -31.14 5.64 -7.60
N ASP A 524 -32.29 6.08 -8.13
CA ASP A 524 -33.65 5.74 -7.69
C ASP A 524 -34.11 6.28 -6.31
N VAL A 525 -33.27 7.03 -5.60
CA VAL A 525 -33.66 7.76 -4.37
C VAL A 525 -34.18 9.15 -4.74
N ARG A 526 -35.39 9.50 -4.30
CA ARG A 526 -36.01 10.80 -4.60
C ARG A 526 -35.49 11.91 -3.69
N ILE A 527 -35.31 13.09 -4.28
CA ILE A 527 -35.07 14.33 -3.54
C ILE A 527 -36.43 14.87 -3.10
N LEU A 528 -36.71 14.79 -1.80
CA LEU A 528 -38.06 14.94 -1.23
C LEU A 528 -38.46 16.40 -0.96
N GLY A 529 -37.51 17.30 -0.72
CA GLY A 529 -37.78 18.70 -0.42
C GLY A 529 -36.55 19.44 0.11
N GLN A 530 -36.79 20.59 0.74
CA GLN A 530 -35.77 21.41 1.39
C GLN A 530 -35.74 21.20 2.91
N LEU A 531 -34.83 21.89 3.61
CA LEU A 531 -34.70 21.81 5.06
C LEU A 531 -36.00 22.22 5.79
N ASP A 532 -36.71 23.22 5.27
CA ASP A 532 -37.96 23.71 5.85
C ASP A 532 -39.10 22.67 5.78
N ASP A 533 -39.03 21.76 4.78
CA ASP A 533 -40.00 20.67 4.62
C ASP A 533 -39.69 19.45 5.49
N LEU A 534 -38.54 19.41 6.16
CA LEU A 534 -38.01 18.24 6.85
C LEU A 534 -39.02 17.65 7.85
N GLU A 535 -39.66 18.51 8.65
CA GLU A 535 -40.66 18.10 9.65
C GLU A 535 -41.88 17.43 8.99
N ASN A 536 -42.40 18.02 7.91
CA ASN A 536 -43.53 17.48 7.15
C ASN A 536 -43.18 16.15 6.46
N ILE A 537 -41.98 16.07 5.87
CA ILE A 537 -41.48 14.88 5.18
C ILE A 537 -41.30 13.72 6.18
N VAL A 538 -40.69 13.97 7.33
CA VAL A 538 -40.49 12.94 8.37
C VAL A 538 -41.84 12.45 8.92
N MET A 539 -42.82 13.34 9.11
CA MET A 539 -44.17 12.95 9.51
C MET A 539 -44.87 12.09 8.45
N LEU A 540 -44.73 12.44 7.17
CA LEU A 540 -45.29 11.66 6.06
C LEU A 540 -44.65 10.27 5.97
N LEU A 541 -43.34 10.17 6.14
CA LEU A 541 -42.60 8.92 6.17
C LEU A 541 -42.94 8.07 7.40
N ARG A 542 -43.21 8.68 8.57
CA ARG A 542 -43.74 7.99 9.76
C ARG A 542 -45.08 7.31 9.47
N LYS A 543 -46.00 7.99 8.78
CA LYS A 543 -47.29 7.39 8.37
C LYS A 543 -47.13 6.21 7.41
N GLN A 544 -46.01 6.14 6.68
CA GLN A 544 -45.70 5.08 5.72
C GLN A 544 -44.82 3.96 6.31
N ASN A 545 -44.59 3.92 7.63
CA ASN A 545 -43.65 3.00 8.29
C ASN A 545 -42.22 3.04 7.70
N ARG A 546 -41.79 4.23 7.24
CA ARG A 546 -40.47 4.50 6.65
C ARG A 546 -39.75 5.66 7.36
N ALA A 547 -40.05 5.86 8.64
CA ALA A 547 -39.47 6.94 9.43
C ALA A 547 -37.94 6.81 9.45
N PRO A 548 -37.18 7.81 8.99
CA PRO A 548 -35.73 7.78 9.17
C PRO A 548 -35.40 7.82 10.66
N THR A 549 -34.34 7.11 11.07
CA THR A 549 -33.78 7.19 12.43
C THR A 549 -32.53 8.07 12.47
N ARG A 550 -31.93 8.35 11.30
CA ARG A 550 -30.71 9.16 11.16
C ARG A 550 -30.82 10.16 10.02
N LEU A 551 -30.22 11.35 10.22
CA LEU A 551 -29.95 12.33 9.17
C LEU A 551 -28.44 12.38 8.91
N ILE A 552 -28.02 11.99 7.71
CA ILE A 552 -26.63 11.93 7.30
C ILE A 552 -26.31 13.17 6.46
N ILE A 553 -25.40 14.01 6.93
CA ILE A 553 -24.90 15.17 6.20
C ILE A 553 -23.84 14.69 5.20
N THR A 554 -24.05 15.01 3.91
CA THR A 554 -23.19 14.54 2.83
C THR A 554 -22.00 15.45 2.54
N LYS A 555 -22.04 16.72 2.97
CA LYS A 555 -20.92 17.66 2.88
C LYS A 555 -20.05 17.65 4.13
N ALA A 556 -18.78 18.01 3.97
CA ALA A 556 -17.87 18.21 5.09
C ALA A 556 -18.33 19.38 5.98
N ALA A 557 -18.28 19.22 7.31
CA ALA A 557 -18.80 20.17 8.30
C ALA A 557 -18.29 21.62 8.11
N HIS A 558 -17.05 21.81 7.64
CA HIS A 558 -16.47 23.14 7.38
C HIS A 558 -17.13 23.91 6.22
N GLN A 559 -17.84 23.22 5.31
CA GLN A 559 -18.47 23.85 4.14
C GLN A 559 -19.90 24.35 4.41
N LEU A 560 -20.54 23.84 5.47
CA LEU A 560 -21.92 24.19 5.83
C LEU A 560 -22.00 25.44 6.74
N GLY A 561 -20.91 25.81 7.40
CA GLY A 561 -20.89 26.89 8.39
C GLY A 561 -21.52 26.46 9.73
N GLU A 562 -21.03 27.05 10.83
CA GLU A 562 -21.44 26.66 12.20
C GLU A 562 -22.93 26.88 12.45
N HIS A 563 -23.49 28.00 11.98
CA HIS A 563 -24.91 28.33 12.15
C HIS A 563 -25.84 27.33 11.45
N PHE A 564 -25.47 26.86 10.26
CA PHE A 564 -26.30 25.91 9.53
C PHE A 564 -26.20 24.50 10.10
N THR A 565 -25.03 24.16 10.65
CA THR A 565 -24.79 22.89 11.34
C THR A 565 -25.57 22.83 12.66
N SER A 566 -25.66 23.93 13.41
CA SER A 566 -26.46 24.00 14.64
C SER A 566 -27.96 23.93 14.35
N LEU A 567 -28.44 24.59 13.29
CA LEU A 567 -29.83 24.47 12.82
C LEU A 567 -30.19 23.03 12.45
N LEU A 568 -29.32 22.33 11.71
CA LEU A 568 -29.51 20.92 11.35
C LEU A 568 -29.52 20.01 12.58
N ALA A 569 -28.65 20.27 13.56
CA ALA A 569 -28.63 19.54 14.82
C ALA A 569 -29.93 19.76 15.62
N GLU A 570 -30.39 21.00 15.75
CA GLU A 570 -31.63 21.35 16.46
C GLU A 570 -32.86 20.68 15.82
N GLN A 571 -33.00 20.79 14.50
CA GLN A 571 -34.08 20.15 13.73
C GLN A 571 -34.04 18.63 13.84
N SER A 572 -32.84 18.03 13.78
CA SER A 572 -32.67 16.58 13.93
C SER A 572 -33.06 16.11 15.33
N THR A 573 -32.65 16.82 16.38
CA THR A 573 -33.02 16.51 17.77
C THR A 573 -34.53 16.64 17.97
N LYS A 574 -35.17 17.70 17.45
CA LYS A 574 -36.63 17.89 17.52
C LYS A 574 -37.40 16.72 16.89
N LEU A 575 -36.88 16.17 15.80
CA LEU A 575 -37.49 15.06 15.06
C LEU A 575 -37.05 13.66 15.55
N GLY A 576 -36.18 13.58 16.56
CA GLY A 576 -35.66 12.32 17.11
C GLY A 576 -34.69 11.59 16.16
N LEU A 577 -34.03 12.32 15.26
CA LEU A 577 -33.06 11.80 14.30
C LEU A 577 -31.63 11.90 14.85
N GLN A 578 -30.83 10.84 14.71
CA GLN A 578 -29.39 10.90 15.00
C GLN A 578 -28.65 11.58 13.84
N LEU A 579 -27.85 12.60 14.13
CA LEU A 579 -27.04 13.29 13.12
C LEU A 579 -25.74 12.50 12.85
N SER A 580 -25.36 12.32 11.59
CA SER A 580 -24.13 11.61 11.20
C SER A 580 -23.49 12.25 9.97
N TYR A 581 -22.19 12.03 9.75
CA TYR A 581 -21.47 12.55 8.58
C TYR A 581 -20.89 11.42 7.73
N ILE A 582 -20.84 11.64 6.42
CA ILE A 582 -20.09 10.74 5.53
C ILE A 582 -18.58 10.94 5.78
N PRO A 583 -17.81 9.88 6.09
CA PRO A 583 -16.35 9.99 6.25
C PRO A 583 -15.68 10.39 4.93
N ASN A 584 -14.44 10.87 5.02
CA ASN A 584 -13.66 11.37 3.87
C ASN A 584 -13.77 10.44 2.64
N LEU A 585 -14.22 10.99 1.51
CA LEU A 585 -14.57 10.25 0.28
C LEU A 585 -13.46 9.36 -0.26
N LEU A 586 -12.20 9.66 0.09
CA LEU A 586 -11.02 8.87 -0.25
C LEU A 586 -10.97 7.50 0.45
N GLN A 587 -11.64 7.34 1.60
CA GLN A 587 -11.72 6.07 2.35
C GLN A 587 -12.82 5.14 1.82
N LEU A 588 -13.87 5.68 1.17
CA LEU A 588 -14.98 4.88 0.62
C LEU A 588 -14.55 3.97 -0.54
N ASN A 589 -13.44 4.26 -1.21
CA ASN A 589 -12.98 3.51 -2.38
C ASN A 589 -12.08 2.30 -2.05
N ASN A 590 -11.53 2.21 -0.83
CA ASN A 590 -10.49 1.22 -0.47
C ASN A 590 -10.89 0.22 0.62
N SER A 591 -12.02 0.43 1.32
CA SER A 591 -12.42 -0.42 2.44
C SER A 591 -13.37 -1.54 2.01
N ILE A 592 -13.03 -2.78 2.37
CA ILE A 592 -13.93 -3.96 2.31
C ILE A 592 -14.97 -3.88 3.45
N ASP A 593 -14.68 -3.09 4.48
CA ASP A 593 -15.53 -2.90 5.65
C ASP A 593 -16.59 -1.82 5.43
N GLN A 594 -17.70 -1.93 6.17
CA GLN A 594 -18.75 -0.90 6.20
C GLN A 594 -18.10 0.48 6.48
N PRO A 595 -18.48 1.56 5.77
CA PRO A 595 -18.09 2.91 6.12
C PRO A 595 -18.61 3.10 7.53
N GLN A 596 -17.68 3.14 8.47
CA GLN A 596 -17.95 3.64 9.79
C GLN A 596 -18.34 5.09 9.55
N LEU A 597 -19.65 5.34 9.48
CA LEU A 597 -20.18 6.68 9.64
C LEU A 597 -19.49 7.19 10.89
N GLN A 598 -18.74 8.29 10.74
CA GLN A 598 -18.24 8.95 11.92
C GLN A 598 -19.48 9.46 12.63
N GLU A 599 -19.86 8.71 13.66
CA GLU A 599 -20.71 9.21 14.70
C GLU A 599 -19.94 10.39 15.25
N ARG A 600 -20.29 11.59 14.80
CA ARG A 600 -19.96 12.77 15.57
C ARG A 600 -20.89 12.69 16.76
N SER A 601 -20.47 11.98 17.81
CA SER A 601 -20.73 12.51 19.13
C SER A 601 -20.13 13.91 19.09
N LEU A 602 -20.99 14.93 19.19
CA LEU A 602 -20.55 16.32 19.15
C LEU A 602 -19.36 16.45 20.09
N GLN A 603 -18.19 16.81 19.54
CA GLN A 603 -16.99 16.87 20.32
C GLN A 603 -17.14 18.03 21.29
N LEU A 604 -16.53 17.93 22.46
CA LEU A 604 -16.58 19.00 23.46
C LEU A 604 -16.12 20.35 22.90
N SER A 605 -15.21 20.34 21.93
CA SER A 605 -14.78 21.51 21.17
C SER A 605 -15.90 22.19 20.36
N ASP A 606 -16.91 21.45 19.89
CA ASP A 606 -18.07 22.01 19.18
C ASP A 606 -18.99 22.83 20.09
N LEU A 607 -18.83 22.75 21.41
CA LEU A 607 -19.51 23.62 22.35
C LEU A 607 -18.90 25.03 22.38
N LEU A 608 -17.72 25.22 21.78
CA LEU A 608 -17.08 26.53 21.65
C LEU A 608 -17.55 27.19 20.36
N SER A 609 -18.19 28.34 20.46
CA SER A 609 -18.64 29.13 19.30
C SER A 609 -17.51 29.98 18.68
N ARG A 610 -16.29 29.43 18.62
CA ARG A 610 -15.12 30.14 18.05
C ARG A 610 -14.15 29.16 17.37
N PRO A 611 -13.46 29.60 16.29
CA PRO A 611 -12.42 28.80 15.65
C PRO A 611 -11.16 28.72 16.52
N GLU A 612 -10.44 27.59 16.44
CA GLU A 612 -9.13 27.42 17.08
C GLU A 612 -8.09 28.40 16.51
N ILE A 613 -7.23 28.93 17.38
CA ILE A 613 -6.19 29.89 17.00
C ILE A 613 -5.04 29.16 16.28
N ARG A 614 -4.57 29.72 15.15
CA ARG A 614 -3.46 29.16 14.36
C ARG A 614 -2.13 29.31 15.10
N LEU A 615 -1.34 28.23 15.09
CA LEU A 615 -0.07 28.12 15.80
C LEU A 615 1.14 28.34 14.88
N GLU A 616 2.12 29.07 15.38
CA GLU A 616 3.43 29.28 14.72
C GLU A 616 4.39 28.14 15.08
N LYS A 617 4.26 26.99 14.40
CA LYS A 617 4.96 25.75 14.73
C LYS A 617 6.48 25.87 14.62
N GLU A 618 7.01 26.65 13.67
CA GLU A 618 8.46 26.82 13.51
C GLU A 618 9.11 27.48 14.74
N ASN A 619 8.45 28.48 15.31
CA ASN A 619 8.93 29.22 16.48
C ASN A 619 8.99 28.32 17.72
N ILE A 620 7.95 27.52 17.95
CA ILE A 620 7.91 26.54 19.05
C ILE A 620 8.98 25.45 18.87
N ALA A 621 9.16 24.94 17.64
CA ALA A 621 10.17 23.94 17.34
C ALA A 621 11.60 24.44 17.65
N SER A 622 11.90 25.71 17.31
CA SER A 622 13.21 26.31 17.59
C SER A 622 13.56 26.38 19.08
N MET A 623 12.54 26.50 19.94
CA MET A 623 12.71 26.54 21.39
C MET A 623 12.92 25.14 21.98
N LEU A 624 12.22 24.12 21.49
CA LEU A 624 12.14 22.79 22.13
C LEU A 624 13.09 21.73 21.53
N GLN A 625 13.39 21.81 20.24
CA GLN A 625 14.09 20.75 19.53
C GLN A 625 15.51 20.53 20.11
N GLY A 626 15.82 19.27 20.45
CA GLY A 626 17.11 18.89 21.03
C GLY A 626 17.38 19.41 22.46
N LYS A 627 16.42 20.07 23.12
CA LYS A 627 16.57 20.57 24.50
C LYS A 627 16.17 19.54 25.55
N CYS A 628 16.66 19.72 26.77
CA CYS A 628 16.19 19.01 27.96
C CYS A 628 15.04 19.80 28.58
N VAL A 629 13.84 19.22 28.62
CA VAL A 629 12.62 19.88 29.10
C VAL A 629 12.09 19.17 30.35
N LEU A 630 11.86 19.92 31.42
CA LEU A 630 11.25 19.41 32.66
C LEU A 630 9.80 19.92 32.78
N ILE A 631 8.87 19.01 33.04
CA ILE A 631 7.47 19.34 33.33
C ILE A 631 7.17 18.88 34.75
N THR A 632 6.84 19.80 35.65
CA THR A 632 6.29 19.42 36.98
C THR A 632 4.77 19.32 36.89
N GLY A 633 4.17 18.36 37.58
CA GLY A 633 2.74 18.07 37.44
C GLY A 633 2.42 17.41 36.10
N ALA A 634 3.37 16.63 35.57
CA ALA A 634 3.32 16.04 34.24
C ALA A 634 2.14 15.07 34.03
N GLY A 635 1.59 14.49 35.10
CA GLY A 635 0.41 13.61 35.03
C GLY A 635 -0.92 14.37 35.06
N GLY A 636 -0.90 15.68 35.34
CA GLY A 636 -2.12 16.52 35.37
C GLY A 636 -2.72 16.76 33.98
N SER A 637 -3.94 17.33 33.92
CA SER A 637 -4.62 17.56 32.63
C SER A 637 -3.81 18.46 31.67
N ILE A 638 -3.20 19.53 32.19
CA ILE A 638 -2.34 20.44 31.41
C ILE A 638 -0.94 19.85 31.23
N GLY A 639 -0.35 19.28 32.28
CA GLY A 639 1.00 18.71 32.23
C GLY A 639 1.12 17.53 31.26
N SER A 640 0.11 16.67 31.20
CA SER A 640 0.10 15.52 30.28
C SER A 640 -0.04 15.97 28.83
N GLU A 641 -0.83 17.02 28.57
CA GLU A 641 -0.92 17.61 27.24
C GLU A 641 0.35 18.36 26.84
N LEU A 642 0.99 19.09 27.77
CA LEU A 642 2.33 19.65 27.57
C LEU A 642 3.30 18.54 27.17
N ALA A 643 3.32 17.42 27.89
CA ALA A 643 4.18 16.29 27.57
C ALA A 643 3.92 15.74 26.16
N ARG A 644 2.65 15.54 25.77
CA ARG A 644 2.26 15.12 24.42
C ARG A 644 2.73 16.07 23.33
N GLN A 645 2.49 17.37 23.48
CA GLN A 645 2.84 18.35 22.45
C GLN A 645 4.34 18.58 22.38
N ILE A 646 5.03 18.68 23.52
CA ILE A 646 6.48 18.88 23.57
C ILE A 646 7.22 17.70 22.93
N GLU A 647 6.79 16.46 23.21
CA GLU A 647 7.38 15.25 22.62
C GLU A 647 7.36 15.29 21.07
N SER A 648 6.27 15.80 20.47
CA SER A 648 6.14 15.93 19.01
C SER A 648 7.19 16.87 18.36
N PHE A 649 7.79 17.78 19.13
CA PHE A 649 8.86 18.69 18.69
C PHE A 649 10.27 18.11 18.89
N LYS A 650 10.40 16.83 19.28
CA LYS A 650 11.66 16.09 19.39
C LYS A 650 12.70 16.76 20.30
N PRO A 651 12.40 17.00 21.59
CA PRO A 651 13.41 17.36 22.56
C PRO A 651 14.42 16.21 22.73
N SER A 652 15.63 16.51 23.24
CA SER A 652 16.61 15.45 23.51
C SER A 652 16.21 14.60 24.71
N ARG A 653 15.64 15.25 25.74
CA ARG A 653 15.14 14.61 26.95
C ARG A 653 13.85 15.29 27.42
N LEU A 654 12.90 14.49 27.86
CA LEU A 654 11.66 14.97 28.48
C LEU A 654 11.54 14.36 29.88
N VAL A 655 11.71 15.21 30.90
CA VAL A 655 11.63 14.83 32.31
C VAL A 655 10.21 15.09 32.80
N LEU A 656 9.49 14.02 33.12
CA LEU A 656 8.11 14.04 33.57
C LEU A 656 8.11 13.91 35.09
N LEU A 657 7.86 15.01 35.81
CA LEU A 657 7.87 15.03 37.26
C LEU A 657 6.45 15.13 37.80
N ASP A 658 6.03 14.17 38.63
CA ASP A 658 4.76 14.24 39.37
C ASP A 658 4.88 13.51 40.72
N HIS A 659 4.09 13.93 41.70
CA HIS A 659 3.96 13.23 42.97
C HIS A 659 3.00 12.03 42.87
N SER A 660 2.06 12.06 41.92
CA SER A 660 1.09 10.98 41.70
C SER A 660 1.69 9.90 40.82
N GLU A 661 1.99 8.75 41.40
CA GLU A 661 2.48 7.57 40.69
C GLU A 661 1.54 7.19 39.54
N PHE A 662 0.23 7.08 39.79
CA PHE A 662 -0.75 6.68 38.78
C PHE A 662 -0.81 7.67 37.61
N ALA A 663 -0.85 8.98 37.89
CA ALA A 663 -0.92 9.98 36.84
C ALA A 663 0.36 9.97 35.97
N LEU A 664 1.52 9.80 36.62
CA LEU A 664 2.80 9.70 35.94
C LEU A 664 2.93 8.43 35.10
N TYR A 665 2.50 7.29 35.63
CA TYR A 665 2.48 6.00 34.92
C TYR A 665 1.66 6.09 33.62
N ASN A 666 0.47 6.70 33.68
CA ASN A 666 -0.41 6.81 32.52
C ASN A 666 0.24 7.62 31.39
N ILE A 667 0.77 8.82 31.68
CA ILE A 667 1.38 9.65 30.64
C ILE A 667 2.69 9.04 30.13
N HIS A 668 3.50 8.43 31.00
CA HIS A 668 4.72 7.76 30.57
C HIS A 668 4.43 6.59 29.62
N THR A 669 3.48 5.72 29.98
CA THR A 669 3.09 4.57 29.15
C THR A 669 2.53 5.05 27.80
N GLU A 670 1.66 6.07 27.82
CA GLU A 670 1.08 6.65 26.60
C GLU A 670 2.14 7.15 25.62
N LEU A 671 3.21 7.79 26.13
CA LEU A 671 4.29 8.32 25.30
C LEU A 671 5.30 7.23 24.90
N ALA A 672 5.55 6.24 25.75
CA ALA A 672 6.49 5.14 25.47
C ALA A 672 5.99 4.21 24.36
N ASP A 673 4.68 4.05 24.20
CA ASP A 673 4.08 3.25 23.12
C ASP A 673 4.22 3.90 21.73
N ARG A 674 4.69 5.15 21.66
CA ARG A 674 4.89 5.88 20.40
C ARG A 674 6.36 5.82 19.98
N PRO A 675 6.67 5.46 18.72
CA PRO A 675 8.05 5.48 18.24
C PRO A 675 8.55 6.93 18.14
N SER A 676 9.35 7.36 19.12
CA SER A 676 10.02 8.65 19.11
C SER A 676 11.50 8.57 19.43
N GLY A 677 12.25 9.59 19.00
CA GLY A 677 13.67 9.75 19.31
C GLY A 677 13.93 10.46 20.65
N THR A 678 12.88 10.76 21.42
CA THR A 678 12.95 11.52 22.67
C THR A 678 13.20 10.57 23.84
N ILE A 679 14.18 10.86 24.70
CA ILE A 679 14.42 10.07 25.92
C ILE A 679 13.46 10.55 27.02
N LEU A 680 12.58 9.66 27.49
CA LEU A 680 11.60 9.95 28.55
C LEU A 680 12.16 9.57 29.93
N HIS A 681 12.01 10.46 30.91
CA HIS A 681 12.40 10.21 32.30
C HIS A 681 11.22 10.44 33.25
N PRO A 682 10.50 9.40 33.68
CA PRO A 682 9.43 9.52 34.67
C PRO A 682 10.01 9.61 36.09
N ILE A 683 9.85 10.76 36.74
CA ILE A 683 10.39 11.05 38.08
C ILE A 683 9.24 11.25 39.07
N ILE A 684 9.14 10.33 40.03
CA ILE A 684 8.26 10.53 41.19
C ILE A 684 8.94 11.51 42.15
N ALA A 685 8.35 12.70 42.31
CA ALA A 685 8.81 13.71 43.25
C ALA A 685 7.71 14.73 43.59
N ASP A 686 7.75 15.24 44.81
CA ASP A 686 6.90 16.34 45.26
C ASP A 686 7.68 17.66 45.17
N VAL A 687 7.05 18.69 44.59
CA VAL A 687 7.64 20.04 44.48
C VAL A 687 7.90 20.69 45.85
N ARG A 688 7.26 20.19 46.91
CA ARG A 688 7.49 20.61 48.29
C ARG A 688 8.85 20.15 48.83
N GLN A 689 9.47 19.13 48.23
CA GLN A 689 10.71 18.53 48.73
C GLN A 689 11.93 19.09 47.99
N LEU A 690 12.52 20.17 48.53
CA LEU A 690 13.66 20.86 47.90
C LEU A 690 14.85 19.93 47.62
N SER A 691 15.21 19.06 48.56
CA SER A 691 16.34 18.13 48.41
C SER A 691 16.16 17.16 47.24
N ARG A 692 14.93 16.67 47.01
CA ARG A 692 14.62 15.81 45.88
C ARG A 692 14.67 16.58 44.57
N LEU A 693 14.14 17.80 44.53
CA LEU A 693 14.23 18.65 43.34
C LEU A 693 15.69 19.01 43.00
N GLN A 694 16.54 19.26 44.00
CA GLN A 694 17.98 19.50 43.80
C GLN A 694 18.67 18.33 43.09
N GLN A 695 18.36 17.10 43.47
CA GLN A 695 18.88 15.90 42.79
C GLN A 695 18.45 15.84 41.33
N VAL A 696 17.18 16.11 41.04
CA VAL A 696 16.63 16.12 39.68
C VAL A 696 17.29 17.20 38.82
N PHE A 697 17.44 18.42 39.34
CA PHE A 697 18.12 19.49 38.60
C PHE A 697 19.60 19.16 38.38
N ALA A 698 20.30 18.59 39.36
CA ALA A 698 21.70 18.17 39.23
C ALA A 698 21.89 17.06 38.17
N GLU A 699 20.98 16.07 38.14
CA GLU A 699 21.05 14.93 37.21
C GLU A 699 20.71 15.33 35.77
N PHE A 700 19.61 16.06 35.57
CA PHE A 700 19.06 16.30 34.23
C PHE A 700 19.43 17.64 33.61
N GLN A 701 19.85 18.63 34.42
CA GLN A 701 20.21 19.98 33.99
C GLN A 701 19.22 20.56 32.96
N PRO A 702 17.92 20.69 33.32
CA PRO A 702 16.88 21.07 32.38
C PRO A 702 17.12 22.48 31.83
N THR A 703 16.97 22.66 30.52
CA THR A 703 17.11 23.98 29.88
C THR A 703 15.81 24.78 29.95
N ILE A 704 14.68 24.08 29.91
CA ILE A 704 13.32 24.65 29.88
C ILE A 704 12.49 23.94 30.95
N VAL A 705 11.77 24.71 31.76
CA VAL A 705 10.91 24.18 32.82
C VAL A 705 9.47 24.67 32.62
N PHE A 706 8.51 23.74 32.56
CA PHE A 706 7.09 24.03 32.62
C PHE A 706 6.54 23.62 33.99
N HIS A 707 6.12 24.61 34.78
CA HIS A 707 5.60 24.40 36.13
C HIS A 707 4.07 24.32 36.13
N ALA A 708 3.53 23.11 36.02
CA ALA A 708 2.09 22.81 36.03
C ALA A 708 1.59 22.11 37.31
N ALA A 709 2.46 21.85 38.30
CA ALA A 709 2.07 21.24 39.58
C ALA A 709 1.35 22.26 40.47
N ALA A 710 0.08 21.99 40.81
CA ALA A 710 -0.71 22.84 41.68
C ALA A 710 -1.93 22.12 42.25
N ILE A 711 -2.43 22.59 43.40
CA ILE A 711 -3.77 22.32 43.89
C ILE A 711 -4.73 23.32 43.24
N LYS A 712 -5.67 22.83 42.42
CA LYS A 712 -6.57 23.67 41.60
C LYS A 712 -8.04 23.72 42.05
N HIS A 713 -8.48 22.79 42.88
CA HIS A 713 -9.89 22.69 43.27
C HIS A 713 -10.21 23.71 44.36
N VAL A 714 -10.97 24.76 44.03
CA VAL A 714 -11.33 25.85 44.98
C VAL A 714 -11.90 25.30 46.29
N PRO A 715 -12.91 24.41 46.31
CA PRO A 715 -13.47 23.93 47.59
C PRO A 715 -12.45 23.16 48.44
N LEU A 716 -11.56 22.38 47.81
CA LEU A 716 -10.53 21.63 48.52
C LEU A 716 -9.42 22.54 49.05
N ALA A 717 -9.06 23.58 48.30
CA ALA A 717 -8.07 24.56 48.73
C ALA A 717 -8.59 25.43 49.89
N GLU A 718 -9.88 25.76 49.91
CA GLU A 718 -10.50 26.48 51.05
C GLU A 718 -10.42 25.67 52.34
N THR A 719 -10.68 24.37 52.29
CA THR A 719 -10.63 23.50 53.47
C THR A 719 -9.21 23.04 53.82
N ASN A 720 -8.27 23.06 52.86
CA ASN A 720 -6.89 22.62 53.03
C ASN A 720 -5.91 23.76 52.69
N MET A 721 -6.05 24.89 53.38
CA MET A 721 -5.30 26.12 53.07
C MET A 721 -3.78 25.95 53.17
N ALA A 722 -3.30 25.31 54.24
CA ALA A 722 -1.88 25.07 54.44
C ALA A 722 -1.27 24.24 53.29
N GLU A 723 -1.99 23.22 52.81
CA GLU A 723 -1.59 22.37 51.69
C GLU A 723 -1.56 23.15 50.37
N ALA A 724 -2.53 24.04 50.15
CA ALA A 724 -2.56 24.93 49.00
C ALA A 724 -1.37 25.90 49.00
N VAL A 725 -1.04 26.49 50.15
CA VAL A 725 0.14 27.37 50.29
C VAL A 725 1.43 26.59 50.06
N ARG A 726 1.61 25.43 50.71
CA ARG A 726 2.81 24.58 50.55
C ARG A 726 3.02 24.11 49.11
N THR A 727 1.95 23.80 48.39
CA THR A 727 2.08 23.34 46.99
C THR A 727 2.27 24.51 46.03
N ASN A 728 1.35 25.47 46.06
CA ASN A 728 1.27 26.51 45.03
C ASN A 728 2.25 27.66 45.28
N VAL A 729 2.67 27.92 46.53
CA VAL A 729 3.60 29.00 46.87
C VAL A 729 4.99 28.45 47.13
N LEU A 730 5.16 27.58 48.12
CA LEU A 730 6.48 27.02 48.47
C LEU A 730 7.03 26.15 47.35
N GLY A 731 6.21 25.27 46.76
CA GLY A 731 6.60 24.46 45.61
C GLY A 731 7.06 25.29 44.41
N SER A 732 6.34 26.37 44.09
CA SER A 732 6.77 27.31 43.03
C SER A 732 8.08 28.00 43.38
N ARG A 733 8.26 28.47 44.64
CA ARG A 733 9.51 29.06 45.10
C ARG A 733 10.70 28.10 44.92
N HIS A 734 10.58 26.84 45.34
CA HIS A 734 11.64 25.85 45.18
C HIS A 734 12.03 25.65 43.71
N VAL A 735 11.05 25.52 42.83
CA VAL A 735 11.30 25.39 41.39
C VAL A 735 12.00 26.63 40.85
N PHE A 736 11.58 27.83 41.27
CA PHE A 736 12.17 29.08 40.81
C PHE A 736 13.61 29.28 41.28
N ASP A 737 13.87 28.99 42.56
CA ASP A 737 15.21 29.01 43.14
C ASP A 737 16.16 28.09 42.36
N LEU A 738 15.73 26.86 42.05
CA LEU A 738 16.54 25.91 41.29
C LEU A 738 16.73 26.32 39.82
N CYS A 739 15.72 26.92 39.21
CA CYS A 739 15.81 27.46 37.85
C CYS A 739 16.84 28.59 37.76
N ALA A 740 16.85 29.50 38.74
CA ALA A 740 17.80 30.60 38.83
C ALA A 740 19.22 30.08 39.13
N LEU A 741 19.38 29.17 40.09
CA LEU A 741 20.67 28.58 40.45
C LEU A 741 21.33 27.83 39.29
N ASN A 742 20.55 27.09 38.50
CA ASN A 742 21.04 26.31 37.36
C ASN A 742 21.05 27.10 36.03
N LYS A 743 20.72 28.41 36.06
CA LYS A 743 20.69 29.29 34.88
C LYS A 743 19.88 28.70 33.71
N THR A 744 18.71 28.14 34.03
CA THR A 744 17.77 27.65 33.02
C THR A 744 17.35 28.78 32.08
N SER A 745 17.00 28.50 30.82
CA SER A 745 16.65 29.56 29.87
C SER A 745 15.30 30.19 30.19
N ILE A 746 14.30 29.36 30.50
CA ILE A 746 12.95 29.81 30.84
C ILE A 746 12.26 28.85 31.80
N CYS A 747 11.56 29.41 32.78
CA CYS A 747 10.59 28.74 33.64
C CYS A 747 9.20 29.33 33.39
N VAL A 748 8.27 28.48 32.96
CA VAL A 748 6.91 28.86 32.58
C VAL A 748 5.95 28.40 33.68
N LEU A 749 5.36 29.34 34.41
CA LEU A 749 4.34 29.07 35.40
C LEU A 749 2.97 29.00 34.74
N ILE A 750 2.31 27.85 34.85
CA ILE A 750 0.90 27.71 34.46
C ILE A 750 0.04 28.42 35.52
N SER A 751 -0.68 29.46 35.12
CA SER A 751 -1.56 30.24 35.99
C SER A 751 -3.02 30.20 35.51
N THR A 752 -3.89 30.96 36.16
CA THR A 752 -5.35 30.90 35.98
C THR A 752 -5.98 32.29 36.11
N ASP A 753 -7.08 32.52 35.40
CA ASP A 753 -7.99 33.66 35.60
C ASP A 753 -8.36 33.91 37.08
N LYS A 754 -8.44 32.86 37.90
CA LYS A 754 -8.76 32.97 39.34
C LYS A 754 -7.68 33.65 40.19
N ALA A 755 -6.49 33.86 39.64
CA ALA A 755 -5.42 34.64 40.26
C ALA A 755 -5.67 36.15 40.13
N VAL A 756 -6.54 36.59 39.24
CA VAL A 756 -6.93 38.00 39.09
C VAL A 756 -7.86 38.36 40.24
N GLU A 757 -7.52 39.38 41.03
CA GLU A 757 -8.30 39.86 42.18
C GLU A 757 -8.90 38.71 43.00
N PRO A 758 -8.05 37.87 43.61
CA PRO A 758 -8.47 36.56 44.10
C PRO A 758 -9.44 36.71 45.28
N LEU A 759 -10.55 35.96 45.24
CA LEU A 759 -11.50 35.82 46.36
C LEU A 759 -11.34 34.49 47.10
N SER A 760 -10.67 33.52 46.48
CA SER A 760 -10.45 32.18 47.04
C SER A 760 -8.99 31.98 47.42
N VAL A 761 -8.74 31.05 48.35
CA VAL A 761 -7.41 30.58 48.75
C VAL A 761 -6.62 30.07 47.55
N MET A 762 -7.26 29.28 46.67
CA MET A 762 -6.62 28.76 45.46
C MET A 762 -6.14 29.90 44.56
N GLY A 763 -7.02 30.87 44.29
CA GLY A 763 -6.66 32.06 43.51
C GLY A 763 -5.56 32.88 44.17
N ALA A 764 -5.64 33.08 45.49
CA ALA A 764 -4.68 33.87 46.24
C ALA A 764 -3.28 33.25 46.23
N THR A 765 -3.17 31.93 46.44
CA THR A 765 -1.88 31.23 46.35
C THR A 765 -1.28 31.30 44.95
N LYS A 766 -2.08 31.19 43.89
CA LYS A 766 -1.61 31.36 42.50
C LYS A 766 -1.18 32.80 42.20
N HIS A 767 -1.90 33.80 42.73
CA HIS A 767 -1.51 35.20 42.62
C HIS A 767 -0.16 35.47 43.29
N VAL A 768 0.07 34.92 44.49
CA VAL A 768 1.38 35.01 45.15
C VAL A 768 2.48 34.34 44.30
N ALA A 769 2.20 33.18 43.70
CA ALA A 769 3.14 32.51 42.80
C ALA A 769 3.46 33.33 41.53
N GLU A 770 2.49 34.05 40.97
CA GLU A 770 2.72 34.98 39.86
C GLU A 770 3.64 36.13 40.28
N ARG A 771 3.36 36.75 41.43
CA ARG A 771 4.22 37.83 41.96
C ARG A 771 5.64 37.34 42.24
N LEU A 772 5.80 36.11 42.73
CA LEU A 772 7.11 35.47 42.85
C LEU A 772 7.78 35.34 41.48
N ALA A 773 7.09 34.81 40.47
CA ALA A 773 7.65 34.69 39.12
C ALA A 773 8.11 36.05 38.57
N GLN A 774 7.30 37.10 38.74
CA GLN A 774 7.67 38.46 38.31
C GLN A 774 8.91 38.99 39.03
N ASP A 775 8.99 38.81 40.36
CA ASP A 775 10.14 39.25 41.16
C ASP A 775 11.42 38.50 40.75
N PHE A 776 11.33 37.19 40.50
CA PHE A 776 12.44 36.39 39.99
C PHE A 776 12.86 36.82 38.57
N ASP A 777 11.90 37.13 37.69
CA ASP A 777 12.17 37.59 36.31
C ASP A 777 12.94 38.91 36.26
N LEU A 778 12.71 39.79 37.24
CA LEU A 778 13.38 41.07 37.36
C LEU A 778 14.77 40.95 38.00
N LYS A 779 14.95 40.01 38.94
CA LYS A 779 16.20 39.83 39.68
C LYS A 779 17.23 38.96 38.95
N ASN A 780 16.79 38.08 38.04
CA ASN A 780 17.66 37.10 37.39
C ASN A 780 17.78 37.36 35.88
N PRO A 781 18.90 37.94 35.40
CA PRO A 781 19.04 38.29 33.98
C PRO A 781 19.24 37.08 33.05
N HIS A 782 19.63 35.92 33.59
CA HIS A 782 19.94 34.72 32.79
C HIS A 782 18.74 33.78 32.58
N THR A 783 17.70 33.91 33.40
CA THR A 783 16.56 33.00 33.40
C THR A 783 15.28 33.81 33.29
N ARG A 784 14.46 33.50 32.29
CA ARG A 784 13.14 34.11 32.12
C ARG A 784 12.13 33.38 33.01
N PHE A 785 11.32 34.09 33.76
CA PHE A 785 10.20 33.56 34.54
C PHE A 785 8.90 34.15 34.02
N VAL A 786 8.08 33.30 33.40
CA VAL A 786 6.90 33.73 32.64
C VAL A 786 5.66 33.04 33.18
N ALA A 787 4.72 33.83 33.72
CA ALA A 787 3.40 33.33 34.11
C ALA A 787 2.42 33.45 32.93
N VAL A 788 1.67 32.38 32.66
CA VAL A 788 0.65 32.36 31.60
C VAL A 788 -0.72 32.09 32.21
N ARG A 789 -1.62 33.08 32.13
CA ARG A 789 -3.01 33.00 32.60
C ARG A 789 -3.93 32.51 31.49
N PHE A 790 -4.83 31.59 31.84
CA PHE A 790 -5.97 31.23 31.00
C PHE A 790 -7.15 30.80 31.85
N GLY A 791 -8.32 30.74 31.21
CA GLY A 791 -9.57 30.38 31.87
C GLY A 791 -9.78 28.88 32.01
N ASN A 792 -11.04 28.46 32.02
CA ASN A 792 -11.37 27.05 32.15
C ASN A 792 -11.02 26.29 30.87
N VAL A 793 -10.68 25.01 31.06
CA VAL A 793 -10.31 24.12 29.98
C VAL A 793 -11.28 22.94 29.93
N LEU A 794 -11.89 22.72 28.78
CA LEU A 794 -12.92 21.70 28.55
C LEU A 794 -12.38 20.30 28.79
N GLY A 795 -13.16 19.46 29.48
CA GLY A 795 -12.79 18.06 29.73
C GLY A 795 -11.65 17.85 30.73
N SER A 796 -11.16 18.91 31.40
CA SER A 796 -10.14 18.76 32.45
C SER A 796 -10.69 17.99 33.66
N THR A 797 -9.81 17.28 34.38
CA THR A 797 -10.17 16.41 35.51
C THR A 797 -10.93 17.20 36.57
N GLY A 798 -12.11 16.70 36.95
CA GLY A 798 -12.97 17.33 37.96
C GLY A 798 -13.60 18.67 37.55
N SER A 799 -13.70 18.97 36.25
CA SER A 799 -14.40 20.14 35.74
C SER A 799 -15.92 19.95 35.64
N VAL A 800 -16.65 21.01 35.29
CA VAL A 800 -18.12 21.02 35.22
C VAL A 800 -18.67 20.08 34.14
N VAL A 801 -17.94 19.92 33.03
CA VAL A 801 -18.37 19.11 31.89
C VAL A 801 -18.45 17.61 32.25
N PRO A 802 -17.40 16.94 32.77
CA PRO A 802 -17.51 15.55 33.21
C PRO A 802 -18.63 15.33 34.24
N ARG A 803 -18.86 16.33 35.12
CA ARG A 803 -19.97 16.29 36.08
C ARG A 803 -21.33 16.31 35.38
N PHE A 804 -21.53 17.19 34.40
CA PHE A 804 -22.77 17.24 33.61
C PHE A 804 -22.97 15.94 32.82
N GLN A 805 -21.91 15.40 32.20
CA GLN A 805 -21.99 14.11 31.50
C GLN A 805 -22.45 12.99 32.45
N ALA A 806 -21.85 12.89 33.64
CA ALA A 806 -22.24 11.91 34.65
C ALA A 806 -23.70 12.11 35.12
N GLN A 807 -24.12 13.35 35.35
CA GLN A 807 -25.49 13.67 35.77
C GLN A 807 -26.50 13.34 34.67
N ILE A 808 -26.21 13.67 33.41
CA ILE A 808 -27.09 13.38 32.26
C ILE A 808 -27.21 11.87 32.01
N ALA A 809 -26.09 11.15 32.14
CA ALA A 809 -26.06 9.69 32.04
C ALA A 809 -26.88 9.02 33.17
N ALA A 810 -26.86 9.59 34.37
CA ALA A 810 -27.66 9.15 35.51
C ALA A 810 -29.15 9.54 35.43
N GLY A 811 -29.56 10.32 34.42
CA GLY A 811 -30.96 10.74 34.23
C GLY A 811 -31.30 12.13 34.78
N GLY A 812 -30.33 12.89 35.29
CA GLY A 812 -30.53 14.22 35.88
C GLY A 812 -30.88 14.20 37.37
N PRO A 813 -31.14 15.38 37.98
CA PRO A 813 -31.04 16.72 37.40
C PRO A 813 -29.58 17.18 37.23
N VAL A 814 -29.36 18.11 36.29
CA VAL A 814 -28.05 18.76 36.12
C VAL A 814 -27.95 19.92 37.11
N THR A 815 -26.86 19.98 37.88
CA THR A 815 -26.70 21.01 38.93
C THR A 815 -25.84 22.17 38.45
N VAL A 816 -26.44 23.34 38.26
CA VAL A 816 -25.76 24.60 37.92
C VAL A 816 -25.67 25.47 39.17
N THR A 817 -24.58 26.17 39.40
CA THR A 817 -24.42 27.02 40.61
C THR A 817 -25.32 28.25 40.57
N HIS A 818 -25.31 29.00 39.45
CA HIS A 818 -26.14 30.20 39.27
C HIS A 818 -26.55 30.36 37.80
N ALA A 819 -27.74 30.91 37.54
CA ALA A 819 -28.29 31.09 36.20
C ALA A 819 -27.40 31.95 35.29
N ASP A 820 -26.89 33.05 35.83
CA ASP A 820 -26.04 33.99 35.09
C ASP A 820 -24.53 33.74 35.18
N MET A 821 -24.08 32.64 35.79
CA MET A 821 -22.65 32.37 35.88
C MET A 821 -22.04 32.18 34.49
N THR A 822 -20.94 32.88 34.21
CA THR A 822 -20.17 32.70 32.98
C THR A 822 -18.75 32.23 33.24
N ARG A 823 -18.19 31.47 32.30
CA ARG A 823 -16.77 31.07 32.30
C ARG A 823 -16.21 31.15 30.89
N PHE A 824 -14.93 31.48 30.82
CA PHE A 824 -14.13 31.35 29.61
C PHE A 824 -13.78 29.89 29.39
N PHE A 825 -13.90 29.40 28.16
CA PHE A 825 -13.56 28.02 27.81
C PHE A 825 -12.63 27.96 26.61
N MET A 826 -11.73 26.99 26.66
CA MET A 826 -10.83 26.62 25.59
C MET A 826 -10.61 25.10 25.66
N THR A 827 -10.14 24.46 24.60
CA THR A 827 -9.77 23.03 24.66
C THR A 827 -8.41 22.84 25.35
N VAL A 828 -8.15 21.65 25.90
CA VAL A 828 -6.84 21.34 26.50
C VAL A 828 -5.70 21.45 25.47
N PRO A 829 -5.84 20.88 24.26
CA PRO A 829 -4.80 21.03 23.24
C PRO A 829 -4.54 22.49 22.85
N GLU A 830 -5.60 23.28 22.63
CA GLU A 830 -5.48 24.69 22.24
C GLU A 830 -4.79 25.51 23.35
N ALA A 831 -5.18 25.33 24.61
CA ALA A 831 -4.58 26.03 25.74
C ALA A 831 -3.07 25.72 25.86
N VAL A 832 -2.69 24.45 25.74
CA VAL A 832 -1.28 24.07 25.80
C VAL A 832 -0.50 24.60 24.61
N SER A 833 -1.07 24.55 23.40
CA SER A 833 -0.39 25.07 22.23
C SER A 833 -0.12 26.58 22.33
N LEU A 834 -1.10 27.34 22.85
CA LEU A 834 -0.93 28.75 23.13
C LEU A 834 0.04 29.02 24.30
N VAL A 835 0.10 28.15 25.31
CA VAL A 835 1.13 28.21 26.35
C VAL A 835 2.53 28.05 25.73
N LEU A 836 2.74 27.08 24.84
CA LEU A 836 4.02 26.88 24.16
C LEU A 836 4.42 28.10 23.31
N GLN A 837 3.44 28.70 22.64
CA GLN A 837 3.64 29.94 21.88
C GLN A 837 3.98 31.13 22.81
N ALA A 838 3.27 31.25 23.93
CA ALA A 838 3.53 32.25 24.97
C ALA A 838 4.92 32.09 25.59
N SER A 839 5.41 30.85 25.76
CA SER A 839 6.75 30.56 26.25
C SER A 839 7.83 31.04 25.27
N HIS A 840 7.65 30.81 23.97
CA HIS A 840 8.57 31.33 22.96
C HIS A 840 8.58 32.87 22.93
N TYR A 841 7.40 33.51 22.98
CA TYR A 841 7.28 34.96 23.08
C TYR A 841 7.94 35.51 24.35
N GLY A 842 7.69 34.86 25.49
CA GLY A 842 8.26 35.17 26.80
C GLY A 842 9.80 35.13 26.84
N LEU A 843 10.38 34.22 26.05
CA LEU A 843 11.82 34.04 25.92
C LEU A 843 12.47 35.10 25.02
N THR A 844 11.80 35.53 23.94
CA THR A 844 12.44 36.28 22.84
C THR A 844 12.00 37.74 22.74
N GLN A 845 10.80 38.09 23.18
CA GLN A 845 10.17 39.38 22.87
C GLN A 845 9.50 40.05 24.07
N ALA A 846 9.01 39.30 25.06
CA ALA A 846 8.28 39.86 26.17
C ALA A 846 9.16 40.72 27.10
N THR A 847 8.57 41.79 27.63
CA THR A 847 9.24 42.61 28.65
C THR A 847 9.43 41.83 29.95
N HIS A 848 10.53 42.05 30.66
CA HIS A 848 10.73 41.45 31.99
C HIS A 848 9.62 41.86 32.97
N GLY A 849 9.23 40.94 33.87
CA GLY A 849 8.25 41.16 34.93
C GLY A 849 6.79 41.20 34.48
N ARG A 850 6.49 40.76 33.26
CA ARG A 850 5.13 40.73 32.69
C ARG A 850 4.45 39.38 32.88
N VAL A 851 3.13 39.42 32.98
CA VAL A 851 2.28 38.23 32.95
C VAL A 851 1.65 38.13 31.57
N LEU A 852 1.57 36.93 31.01
CA LEU A 852 0.92 36.70 29.73
C LEU A 852 -0.48 36.14 29.99
N ALA A 853 -1.46 36.48 29.15
CA ALA A 853 -2.80 35.91 29.19
C ALA A 853 -3.22 35.43 27.82
N LEU A 854 -3.88 34.27 27.76
CA LEU A 854 -4.38 33.73 26.50
C LEU A 854 -5.70 34.40 26.11
N ASP A 855 -5.91 34.58 24.81
CA ASP A 855 -7.20 35.03 24.30
C ASP A 855 -8.23 33.91 24.43
N MET A 856 -9.14 34.08 25.38
CA MET A 856 -10.20 33.13 25.67
C MET A 856 -11.52 33.41 24.94
N GLY A 857 -11.57 34.46 24.09
CA GLY A 857 -12.77 34.80 23.33
C GLY A 857 -13.91 35.26 24.23
N THR A 858 -15.15 34.96 23.85
CA THR A 858 -16.33 35.37 24.61
C THR A 858 -16.66 34.39 25.74
N PRO A 859 -17.02 34.87 26.94
CA PRO A 859 -17.38 34.00 28.05
C PRO A 859 -18.73 33.30 27.79
N VAL A 860 -18.85 32.05 28.22
CA VAL A 860 -20.04 31.21 28.00
C VAL A 860 -20.84 31.09 29.29
N LYS A 861 -22.17 31.24 29.23
CA LYS A 861 -23.06 30.97 30.37
C LYS A 861 -23.11 29.47 30.69
N ILE A 862 -22.88 29.11 31.95
CA ILE A 862 -22.86 27.71 32.40
C ILE A 862 -24.24 27.06 32.26
N ALA A 863 -25.32 27.83 32.45
CA ALA A 863 -26.68 27.35 32.22
C ALA A 863 -26.91 26.98 30.74
N ASP A 864 -26.39 27.77 29.80
CA ASP A 864 -26.54 27.50 28.37
C ASP A 864 -25.67 26.32 27.94
N LEU A 865 -24.47 26.18 28.51
CA LEU A 865 -23.64 24.99 28.35
C LEU A 865 -24.38 23.71 28.83
N ALA A 866 -25.03 23.76 29.99
CA ALA A 866 -25.83 22.65 30.51
C ALA A 866 -26.98 22.29 29.57
N ARG A 867 -27.75 23.29 29.11
CA ARG A 867 -28.85 23.10 28.14
C ARG A 867 -28.35 22.50 26.84
N HIS A 868 -27.22 22.98 26.31
CA HIS A 868 -26.59 22.41 25.12
C HIS A 868 -26.23 20.95 25.34
N MET A 869 -25.52 20.61 26.42
CA MET A 869 -25.14 19.22 26.70
C MET A 869 -26.34 18.26 26.85
N ILE A 870 -27.45 18.72 27.43
CA ILE A 870 -28.71 17.95 27.50
C ILE A 870 -29.27 17.70 26.09
N ARG A 871 -29.35 18.74 25.23
CA ARG A 871 -29.80 18.62 23.83
C ARG A 871 -28.92 17.67 23.03
N LEU A 872 -27.60 17.77 23.18
CA LEU A 872 -26.63 16.89 22.53
C LEU A 872 -26.80 15.42 22.92
N SER A 873 -27.37 15.17 24.10
CA SER A 873 -27.68 13.81 24.59
C SER A 873 -29.03 13.29 24.09
N GLY A 874 -29.68 13.99 23.16
CA GLY A 874 -30.98 13.63 22.59
C GLY A 874 -32.17 13.88 23.52
N LYS A 875 -31.99 14.71 24.56
CA LYS A 875 -32.99 15.00 25.59
C LYS A 875 -33.37 16.48 25.56
N GLN A 876 -34.60 16.81 25.95
CA GLN A 876 -35.08 18.19 26.07
C GLN A 876 -34.74 18.76 27.46
N PRO A 877 -34.00 19.90 27.54
CA PRO A 877 -33.78 20.59 28.81
C PRO A 877 -35.09 21.00 29.46
N ASP A 878 -35.16 20.88 30.78
CA ASP A 878 -36.31 21.24 31.63
C ASP A 878 -37.59 20.40 31.38
N VAL A 879 -37.54 19.43 30.46
CA VAL A 879 -38.60 18.45 30.19
C VAL A 879 -38.13 17.04 30.53
N ASP A 880 -37.08 16.56 29.86
CA ASP A 880 -36.50 15.23 30.10
C ASP A 880 -35.47 15.26 31.23
N ILE A 881 -34.75 16.38 31.39
CA ILE A 881 -33.76 16.61 32.44
C ILE A 881 -33.89 18.02 32.97
N ALA A 882 -34.23 18.16 34.25
CA ALA A 882 -34.29 19.45 34.94
C ALA A 882 -32.89 20.02 35.24
N ILE A 883 -32.78 21.35 35.19
CA ILE A 883 -31.59 22.10 35.67
C ILE A 883 -31.88 22.68 37.05
N HIS A 884 -31.11 22.26 38.06
CA HIS A 884 -31.25 22.76 39.44
C HIS A 884 -30.16 23.77 39.77
N TYR A 885 -30.57 24.94 40.26
CA TYR A 885 -29.66 25.98 40.73
C TYR A 885 -29.28 25.77 42.20
N THR A 886 -28.00 25.55 42.49
CA THR A 886 -27.52 25.18 43.84
C THR A 886 -26.99 26.35 44.67
N GLY A 887 -26.89 27.55 44.10
CA GLY A 887 -26.26 28.71 44.73
C GLY A 887 -24.74 28.78 44.52
N LEU A 888 -24.17 29.95 44.76
CA LEU A 888 -22.73 30.20 44.71
C LEU A 888 -22.03 29.56 45.91
N ARG A 889 -20.86 28.95 45.66
CA ARG A 889 -20.01 28.37 46.70
C ARG A 889 -19.07 29.42 47.28
N ALA A 890 -18.57 29.21 48.49
CA ALA A 890 -17.60 30.09 49.12
C ALA A 890 -16.36 30.28 48.22
N GLY A 891 -15.98 31.54 47.97
CA GLY A 891 -14.82 31.91 47.14
C GLY A 891 -15.05 31.80 45.62
N GLU A 892 -16.26 31.46 45.15
CA GLU A 892 -16.58 31.33 43.72
C GLU A 892 -17.10 32.63 43.11
N LYS A 893 -16.52 33.07 41.98
CA LYS A 893 -16.93 34.29 41.26
C LYS A 893 -18.13 34.04 40.33
N MET A 894 -18.99 35.03 40.16
CA MET A 894 -20.08 34.97 39.16
C MET A 894 -19.52 35.06 37.73
N HIS A 895 -18.60 35.99 37.50
CA HIS A 895 -17.89 36.19 36.24
C HIS A 895 -16.38 36.21 36.52
N GLU A 896 -15.62 35.48 35.72
CA GLU A 896 -14.15 35.53 35.77
C GLU A 896 -13.63 36.69 34.90
N ALA A 897 -12.43 37.18 35.18
CA ALA A 897 -11.76 38.23 34.42
C ALA A 897 -10.33 37.78 34.06
N LEU A 898 -9.82 38.25 32.91
CA LEU A 898 -8.45 37.94 32.47
C LEU A 898 -7.41 38.95 32.96
N HIS A 899 -7.84 40.14 33.36
CA HIS A 899 -7.01 41.19 33.96
C HIS A 899 -7.77 41.91 35.07
N GLY A 900 -7.04 42.44 36.05
CA GLY A 900 -7.59 43.24 37.15
C GLY A 900 -7.84 44.69 36.77
N ALA A 901 -8.49 45.45 37.65
CA ALA A 901 -8.73 46.88 37.45
C ALA A 901 -7.43 47.71 37.42
N ASP A 902 -6.42 47.28 38.18
CA ASP A 902 -5.10 47.93 38.27
C ASP A 902 -4.10 47.42 37.20
N GLU A 903 -4.52 46.52 36.32
CA GLU A 903 -3.68 45.92 35.28
C GLU A 903 -4.01 46.51 33.90
N THR A 904 -2.98 46.78 33.09
CA THR A 904 -3.18 47.24 31.70
C THR A 904 -2.91 46.10 30.73
N LEU A 905 -3.87 45.87 29.84
CA LEU A 905 -3.83 44.82 28.83
C LEU A 905 -3.28 45.38 27.52
N HIS A 906 -2.17 44.81 27.04
CA HIS A 906 -1.59 45.13 25.74
C HIS A 906 -1.75 43.93 24.82
N THR A 907 -2.21 44.14 23.58
CA THR A 907 -2.23 43.07 22.58
C THR A 907 -0.79 42.71 22.22
N ALA A 908 -0.40 41.45 22.40
CA ALA A 908 0.92 40.99 21.97
C ALA A 908 1.01 41.01 20.44
N LYS A 909 2.23 41.07 19.90
CA LYS A 909 2.45 41.02 18.43
C LYS A 909 2.09 39.67 17.79
N ILE A 910 1.66 38.70 18.59
CA ILE A 910 1.33 37.34 18.18
C ILE A 910 -0.15 37.07 18.47
N SER A 911 -0.84 36.45 17.52
CA SER A 911 -2.26 36.12 17.61
C SER A 911 -2.58 35.25 18.83
N GLY A 912 -3.64 35.59 19.55
CA GLY A 912 -4.15 34.78 20.67
C GLY A 912 -3.48 35.03 22.03
N LEU A 913 -2.66 36.07 22.14
CA LEU A 913 -1.89 36.39 23.36
C LEU A 913 -2.03 37.86 23.74
N TYR A 914 -2.20 38.10 25.04
CA TYR A 914 -2.17 39.41 25.67
C TYR A 914 -0.98 39.51 26.63
N GLU A 915 -0.32 40.68 26.64
CA GLU A 915 0.71 41.02 27.61
C GLU A 915 0.08 41.91 28.69
N ILE A 916 0.11 41.43 29.93
CA ILE A 916 -0.45 42.13 31.08
C ILE A 916 0.67 42.86 31.80
N GLN A 917 0.53 44.18 31.82
CA GLN A 917 1.32 45.05 32.68
C GLN A 917 0.61 45.18 34.03
N ALA A 918 1.07 44.37 34.98
CA ALA A 918 0.71 44.49 36.39
C ALA A 918 1.72 45.40 37.12
N PRO A 919 1.28 46.17 38.14
CA PRO A 919 2.19 46.95 38.97
C PRO A 919 3.15 46.03 39.72
N VAL A 920 4.46 46.21 39.50
CA VAL A 920 5.51 45.44 40.17
C VAL A 920 5.60 45.90 41.63
N ARG A 921 4.87 45.22 42.51
CA ARG A 921 5.01 45.40 43.96
C ARG A 921 5.86 44.26 44.51
N ALA A 922 7.05 44.59 45.02
CA ALA A 922 7.93 43.61 45.65
C ALA A 922 7.18 42.88 46.78
N LEU A 923 7.21 41.55 46.73
CA LEU A 923 6.67 40.69 47.79
C LEU A 923 7.51 40.91 49.05
N SER A 924 6.88 41.17 50.19
CA SER A 924 7.59 41.30 51.47
C SER A 924 8.18 39.93 51.85
N PRO A 925 9.52 39.78 51.89
CA PRO A 925 10.14 38.50 52.23
C PRO A 925 9.74 38.06 53.64
N LEU A 926 9.63 39.00 54.57
CA LEU A 926 9.24 38.73 55.96
C LEU A 926 7.83 38.16 56.07
N LEU A 927 6.86 38.74 55.32
CA LEU A 927 5.48 38.23 55.33
C LEU A 927 5.38 36.87 54.64
N LEU A 928 6.16 36.63 53.58
CA LEU A 928 6.22 35.33 52.92
C LEU A 928 6.80 34.26 53.84
N GLU A 929 7.93 34.52 54.51
CA GLU A 929 8.52 33.55 55.46
C GLU A 929 7.57 33.29 56.64
N ARG A 930 6.89 34.32 57.14
CA ARG A 930 5.87 34.15 58.18
C ARG A 930 4.70 33.28 57.71
N LEU A 931 4.25 33.45 56.46
CA LEU A 931 3.19 32.63 55.88
C LEU A 931 3.62 31.17 55.80
N LEU A 932 4.84 30.92 55.34
CA LEU A 932 5.38 29.57 55.22
C LEU A 932 5.55 28.92 56.61
N ALA A 933 6.07 29.64 57.59
CA ALA A 933 6.20 29.14 58.96
C ALA A 933 4.84 28.77 59.59
N LEU A 934 3.80 29.58 59.35
CA LEU A 934 2.44 29.28 59.83
C LEU A 934 1.85 28.01 59.21
N THR A 935 2.33 27.57 58.05
CA THR A 935 1.87 26.30 57.45
C THR A 935 2.46 25.06 58.14
N GLU A 936 3.50 25.25 58.96
CA GLU A 936 4.17 24.18 59.71
C GLU A 936 3.73 24.15 61.18
N ASP A 937 3.17 25.25 61.67
CA ASP A 937 2.67 25.37 63.04
C ASP A 937 1.29 24.72 63.19
N ILE A 938 1.25 23.62 63.94
CA ILE A 938 0.02 22.85 64.21
C ILE A 938 -0.98 23.65 65.06
N THR A 939 -0.52 24.69 65.75
CA THR A 939 -1.34 25.54 66.63
C THR A 939 -1.88 26.80 65.94
N ALA A 940 -1.48 27.07 64.70
CA ALA A 940 -1.88 28.27 63.97
C ALA A 940 -3.38 28.26 63.61
N SER A 941 -4.05 29.40 63.81
CA SER A 941 -5.45 29.59 63.39
C SER A 941 -5.54 29.66 61.86
N ALA A 942 -6.56 29.01 61.29
CA ALA A 942 -6.87 29.10 59.85
C ALA A 942 -7.17 30.55 59.41
N ASP A 943 -7.70 31.39 60.31
CA ASP A 943 -7.98 32.79 60.05
C ASP A 943 -6.69 33.63 59.93
N ASP A 944 -5.67 33.34 60.74
CA ASP A 944 -4.38 34.04 60.67
C ASP A 944 -3.66 33.72 59.35
N LEU A 945 -3.70 32.44 58.95
CA LEU A 945 -3.15 32.00 57.67
C LEU A 945 -3.89 32.66 56.50
N ARG A 946 -5.23 32.77 56.58
CA ARG A 946 -6.04 33.45 55.56
C ARG A 946 -5.69 34.92 55.49
N GLN A 947 -5.69 35.63 56.61
CA GLN A 947 -5.42 37.07 56.63
C GLN A 947 -4.05 37.37 56.03
N LEU A 948 -3.02 36.61 56.41
CA LEU A 948 -1.68 36.82 55.90
C LEU A 948 -1.56 36.51 54.40
N LEU A 949 -2.19 35.43 53.92
CA LEU A 949 -2.23 35.09 52.49
C LEU A 949 -2.87 36.22 51.66
N PHE A 950 -4.01 36.73 52.10
CA PHE A 950 -4.72 37.83 51.42
C PHE A 950 -4.05 39.19 51.62
N GLN A 951 -3.21 39.35 52.65
CA GLN A 951 -2.35 40.53 52.79
C GLN A 951 -1.26 40.54 51.71
N LEU A 952 -0.74 39.36 51.34
CA LEU A 952 0.25 39.19 50.27
C LEU A 952 -0.33 39.33 48.85
N THR A 953 -1.65 39.38 48.70
CA THR A 953 -2.29 39.64 47.39
C THR A 953 -2.59 41.13 47.17
N LYS A 954 -2.40 41.96 48.18
CA LYS A 954 -2.45 43.43 48.09
C LYS A 954 -1.07 43.99 47.80
#